data_AF-A0A3M8SPE0-F1
#
_entry.id   AF-A0A3M8SPE0-F1
#
_cell.length_a   1.000
_cell.length_b   1.000
_cell.length_c   1.000
_cell.angle_alpha   90.00
_cell.angle_beta   90.00
_cell.angle_gamma   90.00
#
_symmetry.space_group_name_H-M   'P 1'
#
loop_
_entity.id
_entity.type
_entity.pdbx_description
1 polymer ?
#
loop_
_entity_poly.entity_id
_entity_poly.type
_entity_poly.pdbx_seq_one_letter_code
_entity_poly.pdbx_strand_id
1 'polypeptide(L)'
;MEFRRMIRDLLASAIAAALAVFAPSTEPAAPSPNLAATATQATAATQVQADVDSMQAYRRLPLSFEANRGQQPDGVDFSARGLGYGLALDAGGATLSLSRADKGAPAKLRISLVDGNRAARASTYQRQAGKTHYISGNDPAGWVSDVENFGKVRYASVWPGVDMVWYGNQQQLEYDFVVAPGRDPARIALAIDGARSRRIDDAGNLVLATAAGEIVQKRPISYQMIDGQRVAVQSRYRLLGDNRIGFELGRYDASQPLVIDPVLDYLKVLDGEKDDTPYAIAVDRAGFIYIAGITSSYNFPGIPPNAQDRDRLFVTKLNPAGSAQVYTALINSTWTNPVGDIAVDASGRVHLTGGAWKSEFPSTVNTGQPACQLTSTNSDVFVLRLNSAGSALEYSTLLCGSSHDEGKGLALAANGEVVVTGYTTSSNFLTINPFQAARGGGEDAFVTRLNVSGMPTASTYLGGLEDDRADSVAIALNGNLVVVGQTESPNYPTKYPLQAQPKGLSDGFMTIMNPAAKTLAASTYIGGQHNDYADVVAIDGSGAIVVAGNTWSSDFPVVNALRSTNAGGTDAFVAKFSADGRSRIFSTYFGGSTYDLLYDMALDATGNILLSGITPHPRLDPSNTFPQVGGLPLGTAYVARDAPFVSKLSADGRTVVFSTMLALDKQLVKGAQIAPDRFGGMHAAINGDAFTEDSGNVMAYGLSPALLANWHGDFNGDGKDDILWHGRLSGASVIWLGGNSATRQSVVTMADARWQIAAVGDFDGDHKSDIVWTNRVAGINQIWRSGNFATRTTLVSPSASLGDWKIAGAGDFDGNGRDDVLWHNRTSDASMVWPEGDATRSRALAKAPSKAWEIVGVGDFDGDNKADLFWRNQNPGYNVYWSAGLGSVQRTVGKMAAQNMRLAQIADFNGDGKDDLLWRDVIGTGNNEIWYSALSTSRVALTKMVIDWQAVGGGDYDGNGKADILWRHSIIGSNVIWPAGSTVGARSVTRLPGLDWVPAS
;
A
#
# COMPACT_ATOMS: atom_id res chain seq x y z
N MET A 1 -3.24 -42.56 61.73
CA MET A 1 -1.79 -42.74 61.93
C MET A 1 -1.00 -42.82 60.61
N GLU A 2 -1.61 -42.53 59.44
CA GLU A 2 -0.92 -42.74 58.14
C GLU A 2 -0.19 -41.50 57.60
N PHE A 3 -0.63 -40.29 57.97
CA PHE A 3 -0.09 -38.99 57.51
C PHE A 3 1.34 -38.65 58.00
N ARG A 4 2.11 -39.63 58.47
CA ARG A 4 3.55 -39.49 58.81
C ARG A 4 4.45 -40.55 58.18
N ARG A 5 3.92 -41.50 57.39
CA ARG A 5 4.74 -42.48 56.65
C ARG A 5 5.09 -41.98 55.25
N MET A 6 4.10 -41.45 54.52
CA MET A 6 4.24 -40.94 53.15
C MET A 6 5.20 -39.73 53.00
N ILE A 7 5.62 -39.12 54.11
CA ILE A 7 6.55 -37.97 54.14
C ILE A 7 8.01 -38.41 54.40
N ARG A 8 8.26 -39.67 54.77
CA ARG A 8 9.63 -40.15 55.09
C ARG A 8 10.38 -40.76 53.91
N ASP A 9 9.70 -41.51 53.06
CA ASP A 9 10.38 -42.39 52.09
C ASP A 9 10.80 -41.68 50.79
N LEU A 10 10.52 -40.37 50.64
CA LEU A 10 10.78 -39.59 49.43
C LEU A 10 11.81 -38.44 49.55
N LEU A 11 12.29 -38.10 50.77
CA LEU A 11 13.00 -36.83 51.00
C LEU A 11 14.15 -36.88 52.05
N ALA A 12 14.90 -37.98 52.08
CA ALA A 12 16.26 -38.10 52.65
C ALA A 12 16.87 -39.44 52.22
N SER A 13 18.11 -39.59 51.75
CA SER A 13 19.21 -38.66 51.41
C SER A 13 20.02 -39.34 50.30
N ALA A 14 20.35 -38.70 49.17
CA ALA A 14 21.43 -37.72 48.96
C ALA A 14 22.85 -38.32 48.97
N ILE A 15 23.76 -37.74 48.16
CA ILE A 15 25.20 -38.08 47.98
C ILE A 15 25.43 -39.40 47.19
N ALA A 16 26.22 -39.57 46.12
CA ALA A 16 26.89 -38.75 45.07
C ALA A 16 28.29 -39.33 44.77
N ALA A 17 28.49 -39.90 43.56
CA ALA A 17 29.75 -40.15 42.82
C ALA A 17 29.36 -40.90 41.51
N ALA A 18 29.60 -40.40 40.29
CA ALA A 18 30.89 -40.26 39.57
C ALA A 18 31.58 -41.64 39.41
N LEU A 19 31.69 -42.31 38.25
CA LEU A 19 31.91 -41.95 36.82
C LEU A 19 31.36 -43.12 35.92
N ALA A 20 31.38 -43.24 34.57
CA ALA A 20 31.71 -42.48 33.32
C ALA A 20 31.29 -43.39 32.09
N VAL A 21 31.26 -43.05 30.78
CA VAL A 21 31.21 -41.84 29.91
C VAL A 21 30.87 -42.32 28.46
N PHE A 22 30.29 -41.44 27.60
CA PHE A 22 29.84 -41.66 26.19
C PHE A 22 28.66 -42.64 25.97
N ALA A 23 27.72 -42.45 25.02
CA ALA A 23 27.06 -41.26 24.46
C ALA A 23 25.80 -41.74 23.67
N PRO A 24 24.55 -41.53 24.15
CA PRO A 24 23.37 -42.28 23.67
C PRO A 24 22.43 -41.51 22.72
N SER A 25 21.44 -42.23 22.20
CA SER A 25 20.35 -41.77 21.34
C SER A 25 18.95 -41.89 21.98
N THR A 26 17.93 -41.37 21.27
CA THR A 26 16.47 -41.44 21.51
C THR A 26 15.84 -40.58 22.62
N GLU A 27 14.58 -40.23 22.34
CA GLU A 27 13.71 -39.15 22.86
C GLU A 27 12.87 -39.52 24.12
N PRO A 28 12.00 -38.66 24.72
CA PRO A 28 11.40 -37.41 24.18
C PRO A 28 11.22 -36.17 25.10
N ALA A 29 10.79 -35.07 24.45
CA ALA A 29 10.00 -33.92 24.95
C ALA A 29 10.67 -32.86 25.87
N ALA A 30 10.28 -31.59 25.68
CA ALA A 30 10.86 -30.41 26.33
C ALA A 30 9.86 -29.24 26.54
N PRO A 31 10.05 -28.38 27.56
CA PRO A 31 9.25 -27.16 27.76
C PRO A 31 9.96 -25.85 27.35
N SER A 32 9.35 -25.14 26.40
CA SER A 32 9.18 -23.67 26.35
C SER A 32 10.37 -22.72 26.65
N PRO A 33 11.12 -22.26 25.63
CA PRO A 33 11.99 -21.09 25.74
C PRO A 33 11.20 -19.79 25.52
N ASN A 34 11.22 -18.84 26.47
CA ASN A 34 10.56 -17.53 26.29
C ASN A 34 11.32 -16.36 26.96
N LEU A 35 12.63 -16.28 26.71
CA LEU A 35 13.54 -15.23 27.24
C LEU A 35 14.16 -14.34 26.14
N ALA A 36 13.62 -14.37 24.92
CA ALA A 36 14.08 -13.56 23.78
C ALA A 36 13.10 -12.42 23.39
N ALA A 37 11.92 -12.35 24.02
CA ALA A 37 10.81 -11.48 23.59
C ALA A 37 11.00 -9.98 23.86
N THR A 38 11.93 -9.59 24.74
CA THR A 38 12.12 -8.19 25.19
C THR A 38 12.99 -7.34 24.27
N ALA A 39 13.61 -7.92 23.23
CA ALA A 39 14.39 -7.16 22.24
C ALA A 39 13.56 -6.72 21.01
N THR A 40 12.48 -7.44 20.69
CA THR A 40 11.78 -7.35 19.40
C THR A 40 10.70 -6.27 19.32
N GLN A 41 10.29 -5.68 20.45
CA GLN A 41 9.21 -4.68 20.48
C GLN A 41 9.69 -3.23 20.20
N ALA A 42 11.00 -2.96 20.26
CA ALA A 42 11.53 -1.61 20.06
C ALA A 42 11.64 -1.19 18.57
N THR A 43 11.57 -2.14 17.63
CA THR A 43 11.81 -1.90 16.19
C THR A 43 10.56 -1.59 15.38
N ALA A 44 9.37 -2.01 15.80
CA ALA A 44 8.14 -1.87 15.01
C ALA A 44 7.63 -0.41 14.92
N ALA A 45 7.71 0.35 16.01
CA ALA A 45 7.20 1.73 16.07
C ALA A 45 7.97 2.72 15.17
N THR A 46 9.18 2.36 14.73
CA THR A 46 10.01 3.20 13.85
C THR A 46 9.56 3.18 12.39
N GLN A 47 8.78 2.17 12.00
CA GLN A 47 8.56 1.85 10.58
C GLN A 47 7.45 2.71 9.95
N VAL A 48 6.35 2.97 10.68
CA VAL A 48 5.20 3.77 10.21
C VAL A 48 5.56 5.24 9.92
N GLN A 49 6.51 5.83 10.67
CA GLN A 49 6.98 7.18 10.40
C GLN A 49 7.70 7.27 9.05
N ALA A 50 8.49 6.25 8.73
CA ALA A 50 9.27 6.20 7.49
C ALA A 50 8.38 6.24 6.24
N ASP A 51 7.15 5.73 6.33
CA ASP A 51 6.23 5.54 5.22
C ASP A 51 5.54 6.85 4.76
N VAL A 52 5.12 7.72 5.70
CA VAL A 52 4.60 9.07 5.36
C VAL A 52 5.72 10.01 4.92
N ASP A 53 6.91 9.91 5.54
CA ASP A 53 8.07 10.67 5.12
C ASP A 53 8.58 10.23 3.74
N SER A 54 8.26 9.02 3.26
CA SER A 54 8.83 8.46 2.02
C SER A 54 8.03 8.66 0.74
N MET A 55 6.71 8.89 0.77
CA MET A 55 6.05 9.50 -0.39
C MET A 55 6.49 10.96 -0.61
N GLN A 56 6.78 11.69 0.48
CA GLN A 56 7.50 12.97 0.36
C GLN A 56 8.99 12.75 0.06
N ALA A 57 9.61 11.63 0.43
CA ALA A 57 10.98 11.29 0.02
C ALA A 57 11.08 10.92 -1.45
N TYR A 58 10.09 10.30 -2.09
CA TYR A 58 10.11 10.10 -3.55
C TYR A 58 10.33 11.44 -4.27
N ARG A 59 9.73 12.52 -3.76
CA ARG A 59 9.94 13.90 -4.21
C ARG A 59 11.08 14.66 -3.52
N ARG A 60 11.77 14.08 -2.51
CA ARG A 60 12.95 14.63 -1.80
C ARG A 60 14.23 13.80 -1.95
N LEU A 61 14.21 12.71 -2.73
CA LEU A 61 15.25 11.68 -2.77
C LEU A 61 16.60 12.37 -3.08
N PRO A 62 17.60 12.27 -2.19
CA PRO A 62 18.90 12.86 -2.44
C PRO A 62 19.55 12.09 -3.59
N LEU A 63 19.84 12.81 -4.68
CA LEU A 63 20.58 12.33 -5.83
C LEU A 63 21.77 11.47 -5.39
N SER A 64 21.70 10.15 -5.61
CA SER A 64 22.73 9.22 -5.19
C SER A 64 23.95 9.31 -6.11
N PHE A 65 25.10 9.66 -5.55
CA PHE A 65 26.38 9.61 -6.23
C PHE A 65 27.02 8.24 -5.97
N GLU A 66 27.07 7.39 -6.99
CA GLU A 66 27.79 6.11 -6.97
C GLU A 66 29.29 6.36 -7.15
N ALA A 67 30.13 5.79 -6.28
CA ALA A 67 31.57 5.80 -6.48
C ALA A 67 31.98 4.86 -7.63
N ASN A 68 32.89 5.29 -8.50
CA ASN A 68 33.36 4.44 -9.60
C ASN A 68 34.26 3.30 -9.07
N ARG A 69 33.87 2.06 -9.36
CA ARG A 69 34.62 0.81 -9.12
C ARG A 69 34.86 0.01 -10.41
N GLY A 70 34.73 0.66 -11.56
CA GLY A 70 34.83 0.04 -12.90
C GLY A 70 33.51 0.02 -13.68
N GLN A 71 32.40 0.50 -13.10
CA GLN A 71 31.13 0.65 -13.82
C GLN A 71 31.03 1.94 -14.65
N GLN A 72 32.00 2.85 -14.56
CA GLN A 72 32.15 4.04 -15.40
C GLN A 72 33.54 4.12 -16.04
N PRO A 73 33.70 4.83 -17.17
CA PRO A 73 35.01 5.03 -17.81
C PRO A 73 36.07 5.66 -16.89
N ASP A 74 37.34 5.39 -17.18
CA ASP A 74 38.49 5.96 -16.47
C ASP A 74 38.43 7.50 -16.43
N GLY A 75 38.69 8.06 -15.25
CA GLY A 75 38.66 9.51 -15.00
C GLY A 75 37.33 10.06 -14.47
N VAL A 76 36.27 9.25 -14.38
CA VAL A 76 35.07 9.57 -13.59
C VAL A 76 35.28 9.12 -12.15
N ASP A 77 35.18 10.05 -11.18
CA ASP A 77 35.25 9.72 -9.75
C ASP A 77 33.90 9.18 -9.25
N PHE A 78 32.81 9.87 -9.63
CA PHE A 78 31.43 9.60 -9.21
C PHE A 78 30.44 9.75 -10.36
N SER A 79 29.39 8.94 -10.35
CA SER A 79 28.25 9.06 -11.28
C SER A 79 26.93 9.14 -10.53
N ALA A 80 26.00 9.96 -11.02
CA ALA A 80 24.64 10.08 -10.47
C ALA A 80 23.61 10.22 -11.60
N ARG A 81 22.31 10.11 -11.27
CA ARG A 81 21.22 10.15 -12.26
C ARG A 81 20.02 10.90 -11.69
N GLY A 82 19.53 11.90 -12.41
CA GLY A 82 18.26 12.56 -12.11
C GLY A 82 17.30 12.45 -13.29
N LEU A 83 16.08 12.96 -13.11
CA LEU A 83 15.03 12.90 -14.13
C LEU A 83 15.50 13.55 -15.44
N GLY A 84 15.62 12.75 -16.51
CA GLY A 84 16.08 13.19 -17.84
C GLY A 84 17.58 13.46 -18.00
N TYR A 85 18.44 13.18 -17.00
CA TYR A 85 19.90 13.38 -17.13
C TYR A 85 20.78 12.37 -16.37
N GLY A 86 21.85 11.93 -17.02
CA GLY A 86 23.00 11.29 -16.38
C GLY A 86 24.07 12.32 -16.01
N LEU A 87 24.68 12.18 -14.83
CA LEU A 87 25.76 13.03 -14.32
C LEU A 87 27.03 12.22 -14.12
N ALA A 88 28.16 12.72 -14.61
CA ALA A 88 29.50 12.25 -14.26
C ALA A 88 30.33 13.41 -13.67
N LEU A 89 31.00 13.14 -12.55
CA LEU A 89 31.84 14.10 -11.82
C LEU A 89 33.33 13.73 -11.90
N ASP A 90 34.15 14.77 -12.03
CA ASP A 90 35.61 14.69 -11.97
C ASP A 90 36.19 15.99 -11.38
N ALA A 91 37.49 15.98 -11.05
CA ALA A 91 38.19 17.15 -10.49
C ALA A 91 38.20 18.41 -11.38
N GLY A 92 37.77 18.34 -12.64
CA GLY A 92 37.58 19.46 -13.55
C GLY A 92 36.13 19.94 -13.69
N GLY A 93 35.16 19.36 -12.97
CA GLY A 93 33.74 19.76 -13.00
C GLY A 93 32.76 18.61 -13.27
N ALA A 94 31.73 18.88 -14.07
CA ALA A 94 30.61 17.96 -14.30
C ALA A 94 30.22 17.83 -15.77
N THR A 95 29.99 16.60 -16.21
CA THR A 95 29.35 16.29 -17.50
C THR A 95 27.92 15.84 -17.28
N LEU A 96 26.97 16.59 -17.83
CA LEU A 96 25.57 16.20 -17.95
C LEU A 96 25.34 15.56 -19.33
N SER A 97 24.82 14.33 -19.35
CA SER A 97 24.30 13.68 -20.56
C SER A 97 22.79 13.82 -20.55
N LEU A 98 22.24 14.54 -21.52
CA LEU A 98 20.84 14.97 -21.55
C LEU A 98 20.08 14.24 -22.67
N SER A 99 18.98 13.61 -22.32
CA SER A 99 18.12 12.87 -23.26
C SER A 99 16.91 13.69 -23.71
N ARG A 100 16.20 13.18 -24.72
CA ARG A 100 14.91 13.72 -25.18
C ARG A 100 14.08 12.61 -25.81
N ALA A 101 12.91 12.32 -25.24
CA ALA A 101 12.05 11.21 -25.63
C ALA A 101 11.70 11.15 -27.15
N ASP A 102 11.65 12.30 -27.82
CA ASP A 102 11.26 12.40 -29.23
C ASP A 102 12.47 12.71 -30.15
N LYS A 103 13.29 11.68 -30.41
CA LYS A 103 14.34 11.56 -31.45
C LYS A 103 15.52 12.56 -31.42
N GLY A 104 16.66 12.12 -30.88
CA GLY A 104 17.97 12.75 -31.09
C GLY A 104 19.12 11.95 -30.44
N ALA A 105 20.37 12.22 -30.85
CA ALA A 105 21.53 11.75 -30.09
C ALA A 105 21.66 12.56 -28.78
N PRO A 106 22.10 11.96 -27.66
CA PRO A 106 22.10 12.60 -26.34
C PRO A 106 22.99 13.85 -26.33
N ALA A 107 22.43 14.96 -25.83
CA ALA A 107 23.10 16.24 -25.78
C ALA A 107 24.01 16.30 -24.54
N LYS A 108 25.34 16.35 -24.75
CA LYS A 108 26.29 16.53 -23.65
C LYS A 108 26.49 18.00 -23.34
N LEU A 109 26.23 18.39 -22.09
CA LEU A 109 26.53 19.71 -21.53
C LEU A 109 27.64 19.55 -20.50
N ARG A 110 28.76 20.26 -20.69
CA ARG A 110 29.91 20.24 -19.76
C ARG A 110 29.97 21.55 -18.98
N ILE A 111 30.04 21.44 -17.66
CA ILE A 111 30.35 22.52 -16.73
C ILE A 111 31.81 22.32 -16.29
N SER A 112 32.72 23.18 -16.76
CA SER A 112 34.15 23.08 -16.48
C SER A 112 34.64 24.20 -15.56
N LEU A 113 35.46 23.85 -14.56
CA LEU A 113 36.04 24.81 -13.62
C LEU A 113 37.23 25.54 -14.29
N VAL A 114 37.07 26.84 -14.58
CA VAL A 114 38.10 27.64 -15.27
C VAL A 114 39.26 27.91 -14.33
N ASP A 115 40.48 27.61 -14.76
CA ASP A 115 41.71 27.67 -13.95
C ASP A 115 41.62 26.90 -12.60
N GLY A 116 40.71 25.92 -12.54
CA GLY A 116 40.45 25.07 -11.39
C GLY A 116 41.51 23.97 -11.19
N ASN A 117 41.69 23.58 -9.93
CA ASN A 117 42.64 22.56 -9.50
C ASN A 117 42.21 21.15 -9.93
N ARG A 118 42.65 20.73 -11.13
CA ARG A 118 42.43 19.36 -11.65
C ARG A 118 43.12 18.25 -10.85
N ALA A 119 43.97 18.59 -9.87
CA ALA A 119 44.54 17.65 -8.90
C ALA A 119 43.73 17.56 -7.60
N ALA A 120 42.61 18.29 -7.48
CA ALA A 120 41.65 18.09 -6.40
C ALA A 120 41.21 16.61 -6.33
N ARG A 121 40.82 16.18 -5.14
CA ARG A 121 40.29 14.84 -4.90
C ARG A 121 38.94 14.98 -4.23
N ALA A 122 37.98 14.19 -4.70
CA ALA A 122 36.71 14.05 -4.03
C ALA A 122 36.95 13.47 -2.63
N SER A 123 36.42 14.16 -1.61
CA SER A 123 36.32 13.67 -0.24
C SER A 123 34.89 13.22 0.00
N THR A 124 34.73 11.99 0.49
CA THR A 124 33.43 11.36 0.69
C THR A 124 32.70 11.98 1.88
N TYR A 125 31.46 12.40 1.66
CA TYR A 125 30.56 12.87 2.71
C TYR A 125 29.23 12.13 2.61
N GLN A 126 28.57 11.92 3.76
CA GLN A 126 27.19 11.40 3.85
C GLN A 126 26.95 10.14 2.98
N ARG A 127 27.71 9.08 3.25
CA ARG A 127 27.50 7.73 2.69
C ARG A 127 26.08 7.26 3.00
N GLN A 128 25.36 6.79 1.99
CA GLN A 128 24.00 6.25 2.10
C GLN A 128 24.04 4.77 2.52
N ALA A 129 22.90 4.25 2.97
CA ALA A 129 22.75 2.85 3.37
C ALA A 129 22.58 1.89 2.18
N GLY A 130 21.94 2.35 1.10
CA GLY A 130 21.76 1.58 -0.13
C GLY A 130 23.07 1.35 -0.88
N LYS A 131 23.13 0.23 -1.61
CA LYS A 131 24.22 -0.14 -2.52
C LYS A 131 23.65 -0.51 -3.88
N THR A 132 24.39 -0.26 -4.95
CA THR A 132 24.03 -0.76 -6.29
C THR A 132 24.79 -2.06 -6.58
N HIS A 133 24.14 -3.02 -7.25
CA HIS A 133 24.72 -4.31 -7.63
C HIS A 133 24.51 -4.55 -9.13
N TYR A 134 25.59 -4.74 -9.86
CA TYR A 134 25.61 -4.94 -11.30
C TYR A 134 25.96 -6.40 -11.63
N ILE A 135 24.93 -7.25 -11.68
CA ILE A 135 25.02 -8.68 -12.01
C ILE A 135 24.87 -8.83 -13.53
N SER A 136 25.88 -9.41 -14.20
CA SER A 136 25.90 -9.51 -15.67
C SER A 136 26.75 -10.68 -16.15
N GLY A 137 26.20 -11.47 -17.07
CA GLY A 137 26.87 -12.68 -17.60
C GLY A 137 26.89 -13.85 -16.62
N ASN A 138 27.36 -15.00 -17.12
CA ASN A 138 27.40 -16.28 -16.41
C ASN A 138 28.65 -16.51 -15.56
N ASP A 139 29.58 -15.55 -15.52
CA ASP A 139 30.76 -15.58 -14.65
C ASP A 139 30.58 -14.61 -13.46
N PRO A 140 30.42 -15.11 -12.23
CA PRO A 140 30.32 -14.28 -11.03
C PRO A 140 31.54 -13.37 -10.77
N ALA A 141 32.71 -13.68 -11.34
CA ALA A 141 33.89 -12.81 -11.22
C ALA A 141 33.75 -11.48 -11.99
N GLY A 142 32.81 -11.39 -12.94
CA GLY A 142 32.51 -10.17 -13.69
C GLY A 142 31.49 -9.23 -13.03
N TRP A 143 30.91 -9.61 -11.89
CA TRP A 143 29.81 -8.85 -11.26
C TRP A 143 30.32 -7.74 -10.34
N VAL A 144 29.93 -6.48 -10.62
CA VAL A 144 30.30 -5.33 -9.77
C VAL A 144 29.27 -5.16 -8.66
N SER A 145 29.56 -5.78 -7.52
CA SER A 145 28.72 -5.76 -6.31
C SER A 145 29.16 -4.70 -5.31
N ASP A 146 28.29 -4.39 -4.34
CA ASP A 146 28.60 -3.53 -3.19
C ASP A 146 29.04 -2.09 -3.54
N VAL A 147 28.56 -1.54 -4.67
CA VAL A 147 28.84 -0.16 -5.07
C VAL A 147 28.29 0.80 -4.01
N GLU A 148 29.10 1.78 -3.61
CA GLU A 148 28.76 2.70 -2.51
C GLU A 148 28.11 3.97 -3.03
N ASN A 149 26.96 4.29 -2.45
CA ASN A 149 26.16 5.45 -2.81
C ASN A 149 26.34 6.55 -1.75
N PHE A 150 26.43 7.81 -2.18
CA PHE A 150 26.69 8.98 -1.32
C PHE A 150 25.67 10.08 -1.60
N GLY A 151 25.29 10.86 -0.58
CA GLY A 151 24.35 11.98 -0.72
C GLY A 151 25.01 13.33 -1.02
N LYS A 152 26.32 13.49 -0.76
CA LYS A 152 27.06 14.74 -0.97
C LYS A 152 28.54 14.46 -1.28
N VAL A 153 29.07 15.05 -2.36
CA VAL A 153 30.47 14.84 -2.82
C VAL A 153 31.23 16.17 -2.80
N ARG A 154 32.35 16.24 -2.05
CA ARG A 154 33.13 17.48 -1.85
C ARG A 154 34.47 17.42 -2.57
N TYR A 155 34.67 18.29 -3.56
CA TYR A 155 35.98 18.59 -4.12
C TYR A 155 36.61 19.76 -3.35
N ALA A 156 37.61 19.45 -2.53
CA ALA A 156 38.28 20.44 -1.70
C ALA A 156 39.32 21.25 -2.49
N SER A 157 39.36 22.57 -2.25
CA SER A 157 40.28 23.53 -2.88
C SER A 157 40.33 23.42 -4.41
N VAL A 158 39.15 23.47 -5.04
CA VAL A 158 39.01 23.62 -6.51
C VAL A 158 39.57 24.96 -7.00
N TRP A 159 39.51 25.99 -6.15
CA TRP A 159 40.39 27.17 -6.21
C TRP A 159 40.99 27.41 -4.82
N PRO A 160 42.06 28.23 -4.67
CA PRO A 160 42.71 28.45 -3.37
C PRO A 160 41.77 29.03 -2.30
N GLY A 161 41.29 28.17 -1.40
CA GLY A 161 40.32 28.52 -0.36
C GLY A 161 38.85 28.57 -0.84
N VAL A 162 38.52 27.89 -1.95
CA VAL A 162 37.15 27.64 -2.39
C VAL A 162 36.97 26.15 -2.64
N ASP A 163 35.96 25.56 -2.00
CA ASP A 163 35.53 24.18 -2.24
C ASP A 163 34.29 24.15 -3.15
N MET A 164 34.11 23.05 -3.88
CA MET A 164 32.87 22.74 -4.60
C MET A 164 32.21 21.51 -3.99
N VAL A 165 30.90 21.56 -3.76
CA VAL A 165 30.18 20.47 -3.09
C VAL A 165 28.88 20.14 -3.81
N TRP A 166 28.82 18.97 -4.45
CA TRP A 166 27.66 18.46 -5.19
C TRP A 166 26.71 17.70 -4.29
N TYR A 167 25.40 17.90 -4.42
CA TYR A 167 24.37 17.19 -3.67
C TYR A 167 23.03 17.18 -4.41
N GLY A 168 22.10 16.35 -3.94
CA GLY A 168 20.72 16.34 -4.43
C GLY A 168 19.74 16.95 -3.45
N ASN A 169 18.82 17.77 -3.96
CA ASN A 169 17.68 18.30 -3.24
C ASN A 169 16.44 18.09 -4.11
N GLN A 170 15.48 17.27 -3.67
CA GLN A 170 14.26 16.99 -4.44
C GLN A 170 14.53 16.48 -5.86
N GLN A 171 15.52 15.59 -5.98
CA GLN A 171 16.10 15.09 -7.23
C GLN A 171 16.70 16.16 -8.18
N GLN A 172 16.68 17.44 -7.79
CA GLN A 172 17.39 18.52 -8.47
C GLN A 172 18.89 18.45 -8.11
N LEU A 173 19.75 18.77 -9.07
CA LEU A 173 21.20 18.84 -8.87
C LEU A 173 21.56 20.22 -8.31
N GLU A 174 22.05 20.25 -7.08
CA GLU A 174 22.54 21.48 -6.43
C GLU A 174 24.05 21.37 -6.23
N TYR A 175 24.74 22.53 -6.25
CA TYR A 175 26.17 22.58 -5.99
C TYR A 175 26.60 23.84 -5.26
N ASP A 176 27.18 23.69 -4.07
CA ASP A 176 27.73 24.81 -3.31
C ASP A 176 29.10 25.19 -3.87
N PHE A 177 29.38 26.50 -3.94
CA PHE A 177 30.74 27.00 -3.74
C PHE A 177 30.88 27.52 -2.32
N VAL A 178 31.78 26.91 -1.53
CA VAL A 178 32.06 27.33 -0.17
C VAL A 178 33.37 28.12 -0.16
N VAL A 179 33.26 29.43 0.02
CA VAL A 179 34.35 30.40 -0.01
C VAL A 179 34.80 30.67 1.43
N ALA A 180 36.07 30.38 1.73
CA ALA A 180 36.62 30.60 3.07
C ALA A 180 36.79 32.10 3.40
N PRO A 181 36.84 32.48 4.70
CA PRO A 181 37.14 33.85 5.13
C PRO A 181 38.34 34.49 4.42
N GLY A 182 38.18 35.75 4.02
CA GLY A 182 39.20 36.54 3.32
C GLY A 182 39.52 36.08 1.90
N ARG A 183 38.73 35.17 1.30
CA ARG A 183 38.90 34.72 -0.09
C ARG A 183 38.01 35.49 -1.06
N ASP A 184 38.49 35.55 -2.30
CA ASP A 184 37.95 36.33 -3.40
C ASP A 184 37.00 35.48 -4.26
N PRO A 185 35.67 35.66 -4.18
CA PRO A 185 34.70 34.90 -4.96
C PRO A 185 34.70 35.28 -6.45
N ALA A 186 35.30 36.41 -6.86
CA ALA A 186 35.35 36.82 -8.27
C ALA A 186 36.23 35.89 -9.14
N ARG A 187 36.98 34.97 -8.50
CA ARG A 187 37.75 33.89 -9.13
C ARG A 187 36.89 32.71 -9.61
N ILE A 188 35.64 32.60 -9.14
CA ILE A 188 34.76 31.49 -9.51
C ILE A 188 34.22 31.75 -10.93
N ALA A 189 34.81 31.06 -11.91
CA ALA A 189 34.41 31.11 -13.30
C ALA A 189 34.16 29.68 -13.83
N LEU A 190 33.03 29.49 -14.51
CA LEU A 190 32.60 28.20 -15.08
C LEU A 190 32.47 28.34 -16.59
N ALA A 191 33.11 27.47 -17.36
CA ALA A 191 32.90 27.37 -18.80
C ALA A 191 31.76 26.37 -19.08
N ILE A 192 30.84 26.76 -19.96
CA ILE A 192 29.61 26.00 -20.26
C ILE A 192 29.60 25.61 -21.75
N ASP A 193 30.03 24.38 -22.03
CA ASP A 193 30.17 23.82 -23.38
C ASP A 193 29.02 22.85 -23.70
N GLY A 194 28.55 22.85 -24.96
CA GLY A 194 27.36 22.08 -25.40
C GLY A 194 26.04 22.88 -25.41
N ALA A 195 26.02 24.07 -24.82
CA ALA A 195 24.92 25.03 -24.98
C ALA A 195 25.02 25.79 -26.32
N ARG A 196 23.93 25.81 -27.08
CA ARG A 196 23.75 26.59 -28.33
C ARG A 196 23.66 28.09 -28.07
N SER A 197 23.02 28.48 -26.97
CA SER A 197 22.95 29.86 -26.50
C SER A 197 22.79 29.90 -24.97
N ARG A 198 23.12 31.05 -24.38
CA ARG A 198 23.10 31.29 -22.93
C ARG A 198 22.59 32.71 -22.69
N ARG A 199 21.59 32.88 -21.83
CA ARG A 199 21.02 34.18 -21.46
C ARG A 199 20.73 34.24 -19.97
N ILE A 200 20.58 35.44 -19.43
CA ILE A 200 19.95 35.66 -18.12
C ILE A 200 18.52 36.14 -18.40
N ASP A 201 17.53 35.59 -17.70
CA ASP A 201 16.12 36.00 -17.82
C ASP A 201 15.74 37.15 -16.86
N ASP A 202 14.51 37.67 -17.00
CA ASP A 202 14.02 38.79 -16.18
C ASP A 202 13.86 38.45 -14.68
N ALA A 203 13.90 37.16 -14.31
CA ALA A 203 13.92 36.70 -12.92
C ALA A 203 15.34 36.53 -12.36
N GLY A 204 16.37 36.63 -13.22
CA GLY A 204 17.79 36.50 -12.88
C GLY A 204 18.36 35.09 -13.03
N ASN A 205 17.61 34.16 -13.63
CA ASN A 205 18.05 32.79 -13.87
C ASN A 205 18.94 32.70 -15.11
N LEU A 206 19.91 31.78 -15.12
CA LEU A 206 20.72 31.47 -16.29
C LEU A 206 20.03 30.38 -17.12
N VAL A 207 19.59 30.74 -18.33
CA VAL A 207 18.94 29.81 -19.27
C VAL A 207 19.93 29.38 -20.34
N LEU A 208 20.10 28.07 -20.47
CA LEU A 208 21.03 27.38 -21.37
C LEU A 208 20.23 26.60 -22.42
N ALA A 209 20.22 27.05 -23.68
CA ALA A 209 19.57 26.32 -24.76
C ALA A 209 20.49 25.20 -25.27
N THR A 210 20.07 23.94 -25.18
CA THR A 210 20.85 22.76 -25.63
C THR A 210 20.22 22.12 -26.88
N ALA A 211 20.67 20.92 -27.26
CA ALA A 211 19.97 20.10 -28.25
C ALA A 211 18.79 19.30 -27.68
N ALA A 212 18.77 19.02 -26.37
CA ALA A 212 17.68 18.32 -25.69
C ALA A 212 16.55 19.25 -25.21
N GLY A 213 16.85 20.50 -24.89
CA GLY A 213 15.89 21.49 -24.40
C GLY A 213 16.55 22.73 -23.81
N GLU A 214 15.77 23.60 -23.17
CA GLU A 214 16.33 24.63 -22.30
C GLU A 214 16.57 24.05 -20.91
N ILE A 215 17.72 24.39 -20.31
CA ILE A 215 18.07 24.11 -18.92
C ILE A 215 18.12 25.44 -18.19
N VAL A 216 17.51 25.52 -17.00
CA VAL A 216 17.45 26.75 -16.21
C VAL A 216 18.23 26.54 -14.92
N GLN A 217 19.33 27.26 -14.72
CA GLN A 217 19.87 27.42 -13.38
C GLN A 217 19.18 28.61 -12.72
N LYS A 218 18.45 28.35 -11.63
CA LYS A 218 17.79 29.38 -10.83
C LYS A 218 18.83 30.38 -10.33
N ARG A 219 18.45 31.66 -10.20
CA ARG A 219 19.32 32.70 -9.62
C ARG A 219 19.92 32.19 -8.28
N PRO A 220 21.23 32.39 -8.00
CA PRO A 220 21.84 31.77 -6.83
C PRO A 220 21.29 32.34 -5.51
N ILE A 221 21.29 31.52 -4.45
CA ILE A 221 20.82 31.91 -3.11
C ILE A 221 22.01 32.05 -2.17
N SER A 222 22.85 33.07 -2.38
CA SER A 222 24.07 33.27 -1.59
C SER A 222 23.78 33.65 -0.13
N TYR A 223 24.63 33.19 0.80
CA TYR A 223 24.45 33.45 2.24
C TYR A 223 25.73 33.27 3.05
N GLN A 224 25.68 33.77 4.29
CA GLN A 224 26.67 33.52 5.34
C GLN A 224 25.97 32.94 6.58
N MET A 225 26.74 32.24 7.42
CA MET A 225 26.27 31.78 8.72
C MET A 225 26.87 32.67 9.79
N ILE A 226 26.06 33.55 10.39
CA ILE A 226 26.48 34.50 11.44
C ILE A 226 25.68 34.16 12.70
N ASP A 227 26.36 33.91 13.81
CA ASP A 227 25.78 33.49 15.10
C ASP A 227 24.76 32.33 14.98
N GLY A 228 25.01 31.42 14.03
CA GLY A 228 24.16 30.27 13.71
C GLY A 228 22.98 30.55 12.78
N GLN A 229 22.75 31.79 12.34
CA GLN A 229 21.65 32.17 11.45
C GLN A 229 22.10 32.35 9.98
N ARG A 230 21.24 32.00 9.02
CA ARG A 230 21.46 32.18 7.57
C ARG A 230 21.20 33.64 7.18
N VAL A 231 22.27 34.44 7.11
CA VAL A 231 22.20 35.83 6.63
C VAL A 231 22.33 35.84 5.11
N ALA A 232 21.28 36.28 4.42
CA ALA A 232 21.23 36.28 2.95
C ALA A 232 22.14 37.36 2.33
N VAL A 233 22.86 36.99 1.27
CA VAL A 233 23.68 37.88 0.45
C VAL A 233 23.02 37.96 -0.93
N GLN A 234 22.73 39.17 -1.41
CA GLN A 234 22.17 39.32 -2.77
C GLN A 234 23.16 38.79 -3.81
N SER A 235 22.69 37.98 -4.75
CA SER A 235 23.54 37.47 -5.83
C SER A 235 22.80 37.25 -7.14
N ARG A 236 23.55 37.25 -8.24
CA ARG A 236 23.07 36.94 -9.59
C ARG A 236 24.18 36.32 -10.44
N TYR A 237 23.80 35.69 -11.55
CA TYR A 237 24.76 35.33 -12.59
C TYR A 237 25.32 36.57 -13.28
N ARG A 238 26.55 36.42 -13.79
CA ARG A 238 27.21 37.37 -14.69
C ARG A 238 27.85 36.60 -15.84
N LEU A 239 27.56 37.02 -17.07
CA LEU A 239 28.26 36.50 -18.26
C LEU A 239 29.66 37.13 -18.34
N LEU A 240 30.70 36.33 -18.58
CA LEU A 240 32.11 36.76 -18.56
C LEU A 240 32.76 36.78 -19.95
N GLY A 241 32.06 36.33 -21.00
CA GLY A 241 32.63 36.09 -22.34
C GLY A 241 33.15 34.66 -22.51
N ASP A 242 33.47 34.25 -23.74
CA ASP A 242 34.18 33.00 -24.05
C ASP A 242 33.59 31.72 -23.43
N ASN A 243 32.27 31.49 -23.57
CA ASN A 243 31.51 30.42 -22.89
C ASN A 243 31.46 30.48 -21.35
N ARG A 244 32.05 31.51 -20.71
CA ARG A 244 32.18 31.61 -19.25
C ARG A 244 31.04 32.37 -18.57
N ILE A 245 30.65 31.86 -17.40
CA ILE A 245 29.79 32.50 -16.41
C ILE A 245 30.55 32.67 -15.09
N GLY A 246 30.11 33.61 -14.27
CA GLY A 246 30.52 33.78 -12.89
C GLY A 246 29.40 34.44 -12.07
N PHE A 247 29.73 34.92 -10.89
CA PHE A 247 28.77 35.50 -9.96
C PHE A 247 29.01 36.99 -9.71
N GLU A 248 27.93 37.73 -9.49
CA GLU A 248 27.97 39.08 -8.95
C GLU A 248 27.24 39.09 -7.60
N LEU A 249 27.84 39.74 -6.61
CA LEU A 249 27.43 39.67 -5.20
C LEU A 249 27.20 41.07 -4.64
N GLY A 250 26.23 41.18 -3.72
CA GLY A 250 26.04 42.34 -2.87
C GLY A 250 27.10 42.45 -1.76
N ARG A 251 26.87 43.33 -0.79
CA ARG A 251 27.73 43.43 0.39
C ARG A 251 27.58 42.20 1.29
N TYR A 252 28.69 41.72 1.81
CA TYR A 252 28.79 40.61 2.75
C TYR A 252 30.00 40.84 3.69
N ASP A 253 30.07 40.14 4.81
CA ASP A 253 31.20 40.19 5.74
C ASP A 253 32.33 39.26 5.26
N ALA A 254 33.42 39.85 4.76
CA ALA A 254 34.58 39.09 4.28
C ALA A 254 35.35 38.33 5.38
N SER A 255 35.07 38.56 6.67
CA SER A 255 35.62 37.78 7.78
C SER A 255 34.89 36.45 8.02
N GLN A 256 33.70 36.28 7.46
CA GLN A 256 32.88 35.08 7.58
C GLN A 256 32.92 34.23 6.30
N PRO A 257 32.68 32.91 6.38
CA PRO A 257 32.49 32.07 5.19
C PRO A 257 31.32 32.57 4.34
N LEU A 258 31.42 32.41 3.02
CA LEU A 258 30.34 32.71 2.08
C LEU A 258 29.99 31.43 1.31
N VAL A 259 28.70 31.10 1.26
CA VAL A 259 28.17 30.05 0.39
C VAL A 259 27.49 30.69 -0.82
N ILE A 260 27.77 30.17 -2.01
CA ILE A 260 27.07 30.50 -3.25
C ILE A 260 26.39 29.23 -3.74
N ASP A 261 25.06 29.28 -3.83
CA ASP A 261 24.13 28.15 -3.98
C ASP A 261 23.34 28.27 -5.31
N PRO A 262 23.88 27.79 -6.45
CA PRO A 262 23.14 27.51 -7.69
C PRO A 262 22.27 26.25 -7.65
N VAL A 263 21.01 26.40 -8.05
CA VAL A 263 20.05 25.29 -8.19
C VAL A 263 19.76 25.01 -9.67
N LEU A 264 19.98 23.77 -10.13
CA LEU A 264 19.65 23.35 -11.50
C LEU A 264 18.20 22.88 -11.60
N ASP A 265 17.36 23.62 -12.32
CA ASP A 265 15.97 23.24 -12.60
C ASP A 265 15.85 22.57 -13.97
N TYR A 266 15.26 21.37 -13.98
CA TYR A 266 14.97 20.59 -15.18
C TYR A 266 13.57 19.98 -15.08
N LEU A 267 12.85 19.94 -16.20
CA LEU A 267 11.42 19.67 -16.23
C LEU A 267 11.08 18.29 -16.81
N LYS A 268 10.49 17.47 -15.94
CA LYS A 268 9.56 16.33 -16.14
C LYS A 268 10.08 14.89 -16.01
N VAL A 269 9.36 14.22 -15.09
CA VAL A 269 8.83 12.83 -15.11
C VAL A 269 9.82 11.68 -14.86
N LEU A 270 9.30 10.71 -14.10
CA LEU A 270 9.82 9.35 -13.98
C LEU A 270 9.29 8.55 -15.18
N ASP A 271 10.07 8.47 -16.24
CA ASP A 271 9.95 7.44 -17.26
C ASP A 271 11.31 6.80 -17.53
N GLY A 272 11.28 5.50 -17.84
CA GLY A 272 12.32 4.92 -18.66
C GLY A 272 12.14 5.41 -20.09
N GLU A 273 13.22 5.53 -20.87
CA GLU A 273 13.13 6.07 -22.23
C GLU A 273 12.51 5.10 -23.26
N LYS A 274 12.03 3.94 -22.81
CA LYS A 274 11.37 2.87 -23.60
C LYS A 274 10.28 2.17 -22.76
N ASP A 275 9.77 1.05 -23.26
CA ASP A 275 8.69 0.30 -22.63
C ASP A 275 9.18 -0.43 -21.37
N ASP A 276 8.52 -0.15 -20.24
CA ASP A 276 8.75 -0.78 -18.94
C ASP A 276 7.40 -1.31 -18.41
N THR A 277 7.20 -2.62 -18.49
CA THR A 277 5.90 -3.27 -18.21
C THR A 277 6.03 -4.16 -16.97
N PRO A 278 5.40 -3.80 -15.83
CA PRO A 278 5.20 -4.71 -14.72
C PRO A 278 4.05 -5.67 -15.05
N TYR A 279 4.24 -6.96 -14.74
CA TYR A 279 3.35 -8.05 -15.13
C TYR A 279 2.75 -8.77 -13.92
N ALA A 280 3.46 -8.85 -12.79
CA ALA A 280 3.00 -9.58 -11.61
C ALA A 280 3.40 -8.85 -10.31
N ILE A 281 2.58 -9.01 -9.26
CA ILE A 281 2.74 -8.36 -7.95
C ILE A 281 2.46 -9.34 -6.80
N ALA A 282 3.25 -9.27 -5.73
CA ALA A 282 3.01 -10.03 -4.49
C ALA A 282 3.32 -9.20 -3.24
N VAL A 283 2.72 -9.60 -2.11
CA VAL A 283 2.91 -8.97 -0.79
C VAL A 283 3.30 -10.06 0.22
N ASP A 284 4.35 -9.82 1.02
CA ASP A 284 4.75 -10.75 2.09
C ASP A 284 3.98 -10.53 3.41
N ARG A 285 4.12 -11.45 4.38
CA ARG A 285 3.44 -11.36 5.69
C ARG A 285 3.90 -10.20 6.58
N ALA A 286 4.96 -9.48 6.20
CA ALA A 286 5.40 -8.24 6.83
C ALA A 286 5.00 -7.01 5.99
N GLY A 287 4.15 -7.20 4.97
CA GLY A 287 3.57 -6.18 4.12
C GLY A 287 4.46 -5.73 2.95
N PHE A 288 5.70 -6.22 2.81
CA PHE A 288 6.58 -5.74 1.74
C PHE A 288 6.04 -6.13 0.37
N ILE A 289 6.01 -5.16 -0.54
CA ILE A 289 5.55 -5.35 -1.93
C ILE A 289 6.70 -5.83 -2.79
N TYR A 290 6.40 -6.71 -3.73
CA TYR A 290 7.31 -7.20 -4.74
C TYR A 290 6.66 -7.06 -6.10
N ILE A 291 7.29 -6.31 -7.00
CA ILE A 291 6.81 -6.07 -8.36
C ILE A 291 7.79 -6.72 -9.33
N ALA A 292 7.28 -7.51 -10.26
CA ALA A 292 8.04 -8.15 -11.32
C ALA A 292 7.57 -7.70 -12.70
N GLY A 293 8.51 -7.55 -13.63
CA GLY A 293 8.23 -7.02 -14.96
C GLY A 293 9.40 -7.14 -15.92
N ILE A 294 9.22 -6.61 -17.13
CA ILE A 294 10.28 -6.45 -18.12
C ILE A 294 10.56 -4.96 -18.30
N THR A 295 11.84 -4.59 -18.29
CA THR A 295 12.32 -3.25 -18.65
C THR A 295 13.18 -3.31 -19.91
N SER A 296 12.82 -2.51 -20.92
CA SER A 296 13.67 -2.27 -22.10
C SER A 296 14.46 -0.96 -21.98
N SER A 297 14.14 -0.14 -20.99
CA SER A 297 14.71 1.19 -20.74
C SER A 297 16.14 1.15 -20.21
N TYR A 298 17.09 1.68 -20.99
CA TYR A 298 18.51 1.73 -20.64
C TYR A 298 18.85 2.62 -19.42
N ASN A 299 17.91 3.47 -18.98
CA ASN A 299 18.01 4.33 -17.81
C ASN A 299 17.33 3.78 -16.53
N PHE A 300 16.71 2.60 -16.58
CA PHE A 300 16.02 1.98 -15.43
C PHE A 300 16.98 1.78 -14.22
N PRO A 301 16.50 1.90 -12.96
CA PRO A 301 17.33 1.77 -11.76
C PRO A 301 18.15 0.47 -11.73
N GLY A 302 19.48 0.60 -11.76
CA GLY A 302 20.45 -0.51 -11.71
C GLY A 302 21.16 -0.85 -13.03
N ILE A 303 20.80 -0.25 -14.17
CA ILE A 303 21.48 -0.52 -15.47
C ILE A 303 22.73 0.38 -15.64
N PRO A 304 23.91 -0.09 -16.08
CA PRO A 304 25.07 0.78 -16.32
C PRO A 304 24.83 1.84 -17.42
N PRO A 305 25.29 3.11 -17.30
CA PRO A 305 24.97 4.20 -18.25
C PRO A 305 25.50 4.09 -19.70
N ASN A 306 26.05 2.94 -20.10
CA ASN A 306 26.44 2.62 -21.48
C ASN A 306 26.04 1.18 -21.87
N ALA A 307 25.16 0.52 -21.09
CA ALA A 307 24.69 -0.82 -21.40
C ALA A 307 23.83 -0.80 -22.68
N GLN A 308 23.95 -1.84 -23.51
CA GLN A 308 23.18 -1.93 -24.75
C GLN A 308 21.71 -2.27 -24.49
N ASP A 309 20.89 -1.87 -25.46
CA ASP A 309 19.47 -2.16 -25.60
C ASP A 309 19.19 -3.67 -25.50
N ARG A 310 18.55 -4.08 -24.41
CA ARG A 310 18.11 -5.46 -24.11
C ARG A 310 16.96 -5.41 -23.12
N ASP A 311 16.01 -6.32 -23.29
CA ASP A 311 14.89 -6.50 -22.38
C ASP A 311 15.38 -7.27 -21.14
N ARG A 312 15.06 -6.77 -19.94
CA ARG A 312 15.52 -7.35 -18.67
C ARG A 312 14.34 -7.65 -17.77
N LEU A 313 14.31 -8.86 -17.24
CA LEU A 313 13.44 -9.18 -16.11
C LEU A 313 13.90 -8.38 -14.89
N PHE A 314 13.02 -7.60 -14.28
CA PHE A 314 13.28 -6.92 -13.01
C PHE A 314 12.43 -7.51 -11.89
N VAL A 315 12.98 -7.50 -10.67
CA VAL A 315 12.24 -7.75 -9.43
C VAL A 315 12.57 -6.64 -8.44
N THR A 316 11.59 -5.79 -8.15
CA THR A 316 11.72 -4.65 -7.23
C THR A 316 11.00 -4.97 -5.93
N LYS A 317 11.73 -5.02 -4.81
CA LYS A 317 11.15 -5.08 -3.46
C LYS A 317 10.99 -3.66 -2.92
N LEU A 318 9.78 -3.31 -2.52
CA LEU A 318 9.45 -2.06 -1.83
C LEU A 318 9.18 -2.35 -0.35
N ASN A 319 9.36 -1.35 0.51
CA ASN A 319 8.82 -1.35 1.88
C ASN A 319 7.27 -1.50 1.89
N PRO A 320 6.65 -1.79 3.05
CA PRO A 320 5.20 -2.04 3.11
C PRO A 320 4.28 -0.91 2.64
N ALA A 321 4.76 0.33 2.56
CA ALA A 321 4.01 1.46 2.00
C ALA A 321 4.35 1.80 0.54
N GLY A 322 5.12 0.97 -0.17
CA GLY A 322 5.44 1.15 -1.60
C GLY A 322 6.39 2.33 -1.91
N SER A 323 6.93 2.97 -0.89
CA SER A 323 7.49 4.32 -0.93
C SER A 323 9.02 4.39 -0.82
N ALA A 324 9.68 3.26 -0.60
CA ALA A 324 11.13 3.11 -0.57
C ALA A 324 11.55 1.77 -1.20
N GLN A 325 12.36 1.86 -2.26
CA GLN A 325 13.01 0.72 -2.92
C GLN A 325 14.02 0.08 -1.95
N VAL A 326 13.75 -1.16 -1.53
CA VAL A 326 14.64 -1.96 -0.67
C VAL A 326 15.76 -2.58 -1.53
N TYR A 327 15.38 -3.12 -2.69
CA TYR A 327 16.30 -3.52 -3.76
C TYR A 327 15.57 -3.52 -5.11
N THR A 328 16.33 -3.51 -6.20
CA THR A 328 15.90 -4.07 -7.49
C THR A 328 16.95 -5.06 -7.97
N ALA A 329 16.52 -6.29 -8.22
CA ALA A 329 17.32 -7.29 -8.90
C ALA A 329 17.03 -7.17 -10.40
N LEU A 330 18.09 -6.98 -11.20
CA LEU A 330 18.01 -7.01 -12.66
C LEU A 330 18.57 -8.32 -13.17
N ILE A 331 17.75 -9.04 -13.92
CA ILE A 331 18.04 -10.34 -14.51
C ILE A 331 18.11 -10.10 -16.02
N ASN A 332 19.34 -10.04 -16.56
CA ASN A 332 19.54 -9.87 -17.99
C ASN A 332 18.92 -11.05 -18.76
N SER A 333 17.90 -10.75 -19.56
CA SER A 333 17.52 -11.54 -20.72
C SER A 333 18.05 -10.87 -21.98
N THR A 334 17.99 -11.58 -23.11
CA THR A 334 18.07 -10.95 -24.44
C THR A 334 16.67 -10.73 -25.00
N TRP A 335 15.77 -11.68 -24.74
CA TRP A 335 14.31 -11.58 -24.87
C TRP A 335 13.66 -12.47 -23.79
N THR A 336 12.51 -12.05 -23.28
CA THR A 336 11.66 -12.81 -22.34
C THR A 336 10.21 -12.56 -22.71
N ASN A 337 9.38 -13.60 -22.67
CA ASN A 337 7.93 -13.40 -22.59
C ASN A 337 7.55 -12.90 -21.19
N PRO A 338 6.33 -12.39 -20.97
CA PRO A 338 5.89 -11.85 -19.68
C PRO A 338 6.26 -12.72 -18.48
N VAL A 339 6.44 -12.06 -17.32
CA VAL A 339 6.36 -12.78 -16.04
C VAL A 339 4.93 -13.26 -15.92
N GLY A 340 4.72 -14.57 -15.79
CA GLY A 340 3.40 -15.13 -15.53
C GLY A 340 2.95 -14.71 -14.14
N ASP A 341 3.73 -15.12 -13.13
CA ASP A 341 3.34 -14.97 -11.73
C ASP A 341 4.56 -14.82 -10.80
N ILE A 342 4.32 -14.26 -9.61
CA ILE A 342 5.26 -14.03 -8.53
C ILE A 342 4.62 -14.42 -7.19
N ALA A 343 5.33 -15.22 -6.38
CA ALA A 343 4.95 -15.48 -5.00
C ALA A 343 6.13 -15.30 -4.05
N VAL A 344 5.85 -15.03 -2.78
CA VAL A 344 6.86 -14.76 -1.76
C VAL A 344 6.65 -15.67 -0.55
N ASP A 345 7.71 -16.32 -0.09
CA ASP A 345 7.64 -17.20 1.07
C ASP A 345 7.71 -16.46 2.41
N ALA A 346 7.44 -17.18 3.52
CA ALA A 346 7.47 -16.61 4.87
C ALA A 346 8.87 -16.16 5.37
N SER A 347 9.92 -16.33 4.55
CA SER A 347 11.26 -15.78 4.79
C SER A 347 11.61 -14.59 3.86
N GLY A 348 10.65 -14.13 3.05
CA GLY A 348 10.81 -13.01 2.13
C GLY A 348 11.54 -13.36 0.83
N ARG A 349 11.73 -14.65 0.52
CA ARG A 349 12.35 -15.10 -0.74
C ARG A 349 11.32 -15.09 -1.86
N VAL A 350 11.69 -14.55 -3.00
CA VAL A 350 10.81 -14.35 -4.16
C VAL A 350 10.89 -15.53 -5.10
N HIS A 351 9.77 -16.01 -5.61
CA HIS A 351 9.69 -17.08 -6.61
C HIS A 351 8.94 -16.52 -7.82
N LEU A 352 9.43 -16.76 -9.03
CA LEU A 352 8.83 -16.24 -10.27
C LEU A 352 8.79 -17.30 -11.37
N THR A 353 7.81 -17.16 -12.26
CA THR A 353 7.73 -17.90 -13.53
C THR A 353 7.39 -17.01 -14.73
N GLY A 354 7.55 -17.54 -15.94
CA GLY A 354 7.37 -16.86 -17.22
C GLY A 354 8.10 -17.62 -18.34
N GLY A 355 8.19 -17.04 -19.53
CA GLY A 355 8.92 -17.62 -20.68
C GLY A 355 10.26 -16.94 -20.97
N ALA A 356 11.31 -17.71 -21.28
CA ALA A 356 12.63 -17.17 -21.62
C ALA A 356 13.16 -17.71 -22.97
N TRP A 357 13.77 -16.84 -23.79
CA TRP A 357 14.41 -17.19 -25.07
C TRP A 357 15.95 -17.29 -24.92
N LYS A 358 16.65 -18.01 -25.82
CA LYS A 358 18.11 -18.18 -25.72
C LYS A 358 18.89 -16.88 -25.89
N SER A 359 19.60 -16.47 -24.83
CA SER A 359 21.08 -16.58 -24.82
C SER A 359 21.73 -16.29 -23.47
N GLU A 360 21.11 -15.50 -22.59
CA GLU A 360 21.78 -14.96 -21.38
C GLU A 360 21.02 -15.16 -20.07
N PHE A 361 19.83 -15.79 -20.09
CA PHE A 361 19.05 -16.03 -18.88
C PHE A 361 19.84 -16.90 -17.87
N PRO A 362 20.02 -16.45 -16.62
CA PRO A 362 20.88 -17.14 -15.66
C PRO A 362 20.19 -18.40 -15.12
N SER A 363 20.53 -19.56 -15.67
CA SER A 363 20.11 -20.87 -15.16
C SER A 363 21.18 -21.50 -14.28
N THR A 364 20.81 -21.99 -13.09
CA THR A 364 21.67 -22.88 -12.30
C THR A 364 21.54 -24.28 -12.89
N VAL A 365 22.63 -24.84 -13.44
CA VAL A 365 22.59 -26.14 -14.13
C VAL A 365 22.34 -27.27 -13.12
N ASN A 366 21.05 -27.57 -12.91
CA ASN A 366 20.59 -28.64 -12.05
C ASN A 366 20.90 -30.00 -12.71
N THR A 367 21.92 -30.68 -12.18
CA THR A 367 22.51 -31.92 -12.73
C THR A 367 21.57 -33.12 -12.59
N GLY A 368 20.60 -33.23 -13.50
CA GLY A 368 19.63 -34.33 -13.56
C GLY A 368 18.52 -34.21 -14.60
N GLN A 369 18.28 -33.02 -15.16
CA GLN A 369 17.33 -32.83 -16.27
C GLN A 369 17.98 -33.11 -17.63
N PRO A 370 17.20 -33.43 -18.69
CA PRO A 370 17.66 -33.30 -20.07
C PRO A 370 18.20 -31.88 -20.29
N ALA A 371 19.35 -31.74 -20.95
CA ALA A 371 19.99 -30.44 -21.12
C ALA A 371 19.19 -29.55 -22.06
N CYS A 372 18.37 -28.64 -21.50
CA CYS A 372 17.49 -27.73 -22.25
C CYS A 372 18.25 -27.03 -23.39
N GLN A 373 17.94 -27.41 -24.62
CA GLN A 373 18.53 -26.80 -25.82
C GLN A 373 17.73 -25.56 -26.20
N LEU A 374 17.71 -24.56 -25.31
CA LEU A 374 17.09 -23.25 -25.55
C LEU A 374 17.40 -22.81 -27.00
N THR A 375 16.41 -22.43 -27.79
CA THR A 375 16.62 -21.89 -29.15
C THR A 375 16.42 -20.38 -29.14
N SER A 376 16.81 -19.71 -30.23
CA SER A 376 16.52 -18.29 -30.42
C SER A 376 15.16 -18.05 -31.09
N THR A 377 14.21 -19.00 -30.97
CA THR A 377 12.93 -19.01 -31.70
C THR A 377 11.72 -19.42 -30.84
N ASN A 378 11.95 -19.96 -29.64
CA ASN A 378 10.92 -20.50 -28.76
C ASN A 378 11.17 -20.00 -27.32
N SER A 379 10.15 -19.93 -26.47
CA SER A 379 10.37 -19.92 -25.02
C SER A 379 10.38 -21.31 -24.43
N ASP A 380 11.18 -21.44 -23.38
CA ASP A 380 11.06 -22.47 -22.35
C ASP A 380 10.64 -21.78 -21.04
N VAL A 381 9.98 -22.51 -20.14
CA VAL A 381 9.49 -21.97 -18.87
C VAL A 381 10.66 -21.76 -17.91
N PHE A 382 10.78 -20.59 -17.30
CA PHE A 382 11.66 -20.40 -16.14
C PHE A 382 10.90 -20.57 -14.82
N VAL A 383 11.60 -21.10 -13.81
CA VAL A 383 11.18 -21.07 -12.41
C VAL A 383 12.40 -20.70 -11.57
N LEU A 384 12.41 -19.51 -11.00
CA LEU A 384 13.58 -18.99 -10.26
C LEU A 384 13.24 -18.61 -8.83
N ARG A 385 14.24 -18.66 -7.95
CA ARG A 385 14.16 -18.10 -6.59
C ARG A 385 15.26 -17.09 -6.33
N LEU A 386 14.88 -15.87 -5.94
CA LEU A 386 15.80 -14.89 -5.35
C LEU A 386 15.85 -15.07 -3.83
N ASN A 387 17.01 -14.83 -3.25
CA ASN A 387 17.15 -14.69 -1.80
C ASN A 387 16.35 -13.46 -1.30
N SER A 388 16.12 -13.37 0.01
CA SER A 388 15.30 -12.29 0.60
C SER A 388 15.92 -10.88 0.51
N ALA A 389 17.17 -10.78 0.06
CA ALA A 389 17.89 -9.52 -0.20
C ALA A 389 17.98 -9.16 -1.70
N GLY A 390 17.40 -9.97 -2.60
CA GLY A 390 17.48 -9.77 -4.06
C GLY A 390 18.89 -9.91 -4.66
N SER A 391 19.88 -10.31 -3.86
CA SER A 391 21.31 -10.22 -4.20
C SER A 391 21.90 -11.49 -4.81
N ALA A 392 21.17 -12.61 -4.76
CA ALA A 392 21.55 -13.87 -5.38
C ALA A 392 20.33 -14.70 -5.78
N LEU A 393 20.47 -15.44 -6.89
CA LEU A 393 19.58 -16.54 -7.25
C LEU A 393 19.95 -17.76 -6.40
N GLU A 394 19.01 -18.28 -5.61
CA GLU A 394 19.17 -19.53 -4.86
C GLU A 394 18.97 -20.76 -5.74
N TYR A 395 18.09 -20.64 -6.75
CA TYR A 395 18.03 -21.53 -7.90
C TYR A 395 17.42 -20.77 -9.10
N SER A 396 17.67 -21.30 -10.30
CA SER A 396 16.98 -20.92 -11.52
C SER A 396 16.90 -22.15 -12.42
N THR A 397 15.70 -22.73 -12.49
CA THR A 397 15.37 -23.97 -13.20
C THR A 397 14.64 -23.64 -14.49
N LEU A 398 14.90 -24.41 -15.53
CA LEU A 398 14.17 -24.36 -16.80
C LEU A 398 13.32 -25.63 -16.93
N LEU A 399 12.05 -25.46 -17.33
CA LEU A 399 11.16 -26.55 -17.73
C LEU A 399 10.95 -26.40 -19.24
N CYS A 400 11.46 -27.38 -19.98
CA CYS A 400 11.74 -27.24 -21.40
C CYS A 400 11.29 -28.47 -22.19
N GLY A 401 10.99 -28.27 -23.47
CA GLY A 401 10.60 -29.31 -24.40
C GLY A 401 11.39 -29.26 -25.71
N SER A 402 10.73 -28.88 -26.80
CA SER A 402 11.32 -28.69 -28.14
C SER A 402 10.65 -27.60 -28.97
N SER A 403 9.52 -27.07 -28.48
CA SER A 403 8.67 -26.06 -29.11
C SER A 403 8.51 -24.88 -28.15
N HIS A 404 7.40 -24.13 -28.17
CA HIS A 404 7.14 -23.01 -27.26
C HIS A 404 6.42 -23.49 -25.99
N ASP A 405 7.01 -23.23 -24.82
CA ASP A 405 6.47 -23.53 -23.50
C ASP A 405 6.48 -22.25 -22.64
N GLU A 406 5.43 -22.01 -21.85
CA GLU A 406 5.29 -20.76 -21.07
C GLU A 406 4.58 -20.97 -19.72
N GLY A 407 5.17 -20.45 -18.64
CA GLY A 407 4.57 -20.45 -17.31
C GLY A 407 3.68 -19.24 -17.08
N LYS A 408 2.46 -19.47 -16.57
CA LYS A 408 1.43 -18.45 -16.31
C LYS A 408 1.13 -18.26 -14.83
N GLY A 409 0.98 -19.35 -14.06
CA GLY A 409 0.60 -19.30 -12.63
C GLY A 409 1.60 -20.01 -11.71
N LEU A 410 1.72 -19.55 -10.46
CA LEU A 410 2.68 -20.05 -9.46
C LEU A 410 2.10 -20.06 -8.03
N ALA A 411 1.84 -21.26 -7.49
CA ALA A 411 1.38 -21.44 -6.12
C ALA A 411 2.52 -21.88 -5.18
N LEU A 412 2.58 -21.26 -4.00
CA LEU A 412 3.53 -21.58 -2.94
C LEU A 412 2.94 -22.49 -1.86
N ALA A 413 3.57 -23.64 -1.61
CA ALA A 413 3.23 -24.50 -0.49
C ALA A 413 3.89 -24.00 0.82
N ALA A 414 3.26 -24.26 1.96
CA ALA A 414 3.72 -23.78 3.27
C ALA A 414 5.11 -24.31 3.72
N ASN A 415 5.66 -25.30 3.02
CA ASN A 415 7.00 -25.85 3.20
C ASN A 415 8.04 -25.29 2.21
N GLY A 416 7.68 -24.32 1.35
CA GLY A 416 8.57 -23.73 0.34
C GLY A 416 8.72 -24.53 -0.95
N GLU A 417 7.85 -25.53 -1.18
CA GLU A 417 7.71 -26.17 -2.49
C GLU A 417 6.81 -25.32 -3.40
N VAL A 418 7.02 -25.43 -4.71
CA VAL A 418 6.38 -24.58 -5.72
C VAL A 418 5.56 -25.43 -6.67
N VAL A 419 4.37 -24.95 -7.06
CA VAL A 419 3.60 -25.49 -8.17
C VAL A 419 3.51 -24.43 -9.25
N VAL A 420 3.83 -24.79 -10.49
CA VAL A 420 3.80 -23.90 -11.65
C VAL A 420 2.88 -24.49 -12.70
N THR A 421 2.02 -23.64 -13.27
CA THR A 421 1.13 -23.97 -14.38
C THR A 421 1.35 -23.01 -15.54
N GLY A 422 0.82 -23.39 -16.70
CA GLY A 422 0.94 -22.66 -17.94
C GLY A 422 0.58 -23.58 -19.10
N TYR A 423 1.20 -23.39 -20.26
CA TYR A 423 0.94 -24.20 -21.45
C TYR A 423 2.21 -24.61 -22.19
N THR A 424 2.09 -25.65 -23.02
CA THR A 424 3.19 -26.25 -23.77
C THR A 424 2.75 -26.72 -25.16
N THR A 425 3.43 -26.21 -26.19
CA THR A 425 3.35 -26.71 -27.58
C THR A 425 4.39 -27.78 -27.86
N SER A 426 5.15 -28.22 -26.85
CA SER A 426 6.12 -29.32 -26.95
C SER A 426 5.44 -30.68 -26.81
N SER A 427 5.88 -31.68 -27.56
CA SER A 427 5.43 -33.07 -27.42
C SER A 427 6.30 -33.88 -26.44
N ASN A 428 7.38 -33.27 -25.96
CA ASN A 428 8.42 -33.85 -25.11
C ASN A 428 8.72 -33.00 -23.85
N PHE A 429 7.77 -32.15 -23.43
CA PHE A 429 7.84 -31.43 -22.16
C PHE A 429 8.03 -32.41 -20.99
N LEU A 430 8.65 -31.94 -19.91
CA LEU A 430 9.00 -32.77 -18.77
C LEU A 430 7.75 -33.40 -18.12
N THR A 431 7.70 -34.74 -18.03
CA THR A 431 6.69 -35.48 -17.25
C THR A 431 7.34 -36.29 -16.14
N ILE A 432 6.80 -36.22 -14.91
CA ILE A 432 7.26 -36.99 -13.76
C ILE A 432 6.04 -37.51 -13.01
N ASN A 433 5.87 -38.84 -12.95
CA ASN A 433 4.69 -39.51 -12.39
C ASN A 433 3.32 -38.95 -12.88
N PRO A 434 3.16 -38.61 -14.17
CA PRO A 434 2.07 -37.78 -14.67
C PRO A 434 0.67 -38.38 -14.48
N PHE A 435 -0.34 -37.50 -14.51
CA PHE A 435 -1.72 -37.85 -14.84
C PHE A 435 -1.85 -38.18 -16.34
N GLN A 436 -1.29 -37.32 -17.20
CA GLN A 436 -1.29 -37.43 -18.65
C GLN A 436 0.17 -37.31 -19.16
N ALA A 437 0.65 -38.37 -19.81
CA ALA A 437 2.08 -38.56 -20.11
C ALA A 437 2.53 -38.03 -21.49
N ALA A 438 1.60 -37.55 -22.31
CA ALA A 438 1.85 -36.96 -23.62
C ALA A 438 0.81 -35.88 -23.90
N ARG A 439 1.18 -34.88 -24.70
CA ARG A 439 0.29 -33.81 -25.14
C ARG A 439 -0.90 -34.37 -25.95
N GLY A 440 -2.08 -33.81 -25.76
CA GLY A 440 -3.31 -34.17 -26.46
C GLY A 440 -3.56 -33.39 -27.75
N GLY A 441 -3.44 -32.07 -27.70
CA GLY A 441 -3.80 -31.16 -28.81
C GLY A 441 -2.64 -30.45 -29.50
N GLY A 442 -2.86 -29.23 -29.98
CA GLY A 442 -1.80 -28.34 -30.50
C GLY A 442 -0.94 -27.77 -29.36
N GLU A 443 -1.62 -27.36 -28.30
CA GLU A 443 -1.10 -26.78 -27.07
C GLU A 443 -1.86 -27.40 -25.89
N ASP A 444 -1.19 -28.04 -24.92
CA ASP A 444 -1.85 -28.48 -23.68
C ASP A 444 -1.41 -27.60 -22.52
N ALA A 445 -2.25 -27.49 -21.49
CA ALA A 445 -1.83 -26.99 -20.21
C ALA A 445 -0.83 -27.96 -19.54
N PHE A 446 0.01 -27.46 -18.64
CA PHE A 446 0.85 -28.30 -17.79
C PHE A 446 0.69 -27.96 -16.30
N VAL A 447 1.03 -28.93 -15.45
CA VAL A 447 1.16 -28.75 -14.00
C VAL A 447 2.48 -29.37 -13.54
N THR A 448 3.44 -28.54 -13.14
CA THR A 448 4.76 -28.96 -12.61
C THR A 448 4.89 -28.62 -11.13
N ARG A 449 5.40 -29.54 -10.32
CA ARG A 449 5.65 -29.32 -8.89
C ARG A 449 7.13 -29.48 -8.55
N LEU A 450 7.75 -28.42 -8.04
CA LEU A 450 9.18 -28.31 -7.73
C LEU A 450 9.40 -28.30 -6.21
N ASN A 451 10.47 -28.95 -5.75
CA ASN A 451 10.84 -28.95 -4.34
C ASN A 451 11.57 -27.66 -3.92
N VAL A 452 11.93 -27.57 -2.63
CA VAL A 452 12.66 -26.43 -2.02
C VAL A 452 14.04 -26.11 -2.64
N SER A 453 14.55 -26.96 -3.55
CA SER A 453 15.80 -26.76 -4.30
C SER A 453 15.57 -26.44 -5.78
N GLY A 454 14.32 -26.21 -6.20
CA GLY A 454 13.96 -25.96 -7.59
C GLY A 454 13.98 -27.21 -8.49
N MET A 455 14.03 -28.42 -7.91
CA MET A 455 14.00 -29.67 -8.68
C MET A 455 12.55 -30.16 -8.85
N PRO A 456 12.08 -30.42 -10.09
CA PRO A 456 10.77 -31.03 -10.33
C PRO A 456 10.61 -32.42 -9.67
N THR A 457 9.41 -32.67 -9.15
CA THR A 457 9.03 -33.87 -8.36
C THR A 457 7.77 -34.55 -8.86
N ALA A 458 6.86 -33.78 -9.45
CA ALA A 458 5.77 -34.22 -10.29
C ALA A 458 5.67 -33.28 -11.50
N SER A 459 5.26 -33.80 -12.66
CA SER A 459 4.96 -32.98 -13.83
C SER A 459 4.06 -33.73 -14.80
N THR A 460 3.08 -33.06 -15.38
CA THR A 460 2.05 -33.64 -16.25
C THR A 460 1.56 -32.64 -17.29
N TYR A 461 1.12 -33.13 -18.44
CA TYR A 461 0.18 -32.41 -19.31
C TYR A 461 -1.23 -32.43 -18.68
N LEU A 462 -2.13 -31.58 -19.17
CA LEU A 462 -3.53 -31.50 -18.80
C LEU A 462 -4.32 -30.88 -19.98
N GLY A 463 -4.84 -31.71 -20.87
CA GLY A 463 -5.56 -31.25 -22.06
C GLY A 463 -6.42 -32.31 -22.74
N GLY A 464 -7.02 -31.93 -23.86
CA GLY A 464 -7.91 -32.76 -24.68
C GLY A 464 -7.34 -33.11 -26.06
N LEU A 465 -7.82 -32.44 -27.11
CA LEU A 465 -7.42 -32.64 -28.51
C LEU A 465 -7.27 -31.32 -29.30
N GLU A 466 -7.83 -30.23 -28.79
CA GLU A 466 -7.62 -28.86 -29.29
C GLU A 466 -6.71 -28.13 -28.28
N ASP A 467 -6.66 -26.79 -28.27
CA ASP A 467 -5.73 -26.03 -27.43
C ASP A 467 -6.28 -25.74 -26.01
N ASP A 468 -5.43 -25.90 -24.99
CA ASP A 468 -5.76 -25.81 -23.56
C ASP A 468 -4.68 -25.03 -22.77
N ARG A 469 -5.08 -24.16 -21.83
CA ARG A 469 -4.16 -23.34 -21.00
C ARG A 469 -4.51 -23.37 -19.51
N ALA A 470 -3.50 -23.42 -18.63
CA ALA A 470 -3.67 -23.29 -17.19
C ALA A 470 -3.08 -21.97 -16.67
N ASP A 471 -3.89 -20.92 -16.77
CA ASP A 471 -3.48 -19.54 -16.51
C ASP A 471 -3.22 -19.27 -15.01
N SER A 472 -3.93 -19.93 -14.09
CA SER A 472 -3.74 -19.75 -12.64
C SER A 472 -3.88 -21.04 -11.82
N VAL A 473 -3.21 -21.08 -10.66
CA VAL A 473 -3.18 -22.23 -9.74
C VAL A 473 -3.17 -21.80 -8.28
N ALA A 474 -3.90 -22.51 -7.43
CA ALA A 474 -3.87 -22.37 -5.98
C ALA A 474 -3.76 -23.73 -5.27
N ILE A 475 -3.28 -23.73 -4.03
CA ILE A 475 -3.19 -24.93 -3.19
C ILE A 475 -4.29 -24.87 -2.13
N ALA A 476 -5.24 -25.82 -2.18
CA ALA A 476 -6.32 -25.93 -1.21
C ALA A 476 -5.82 -26.36 0.18
N LEU A 477 -6.63 -26.14 1.22
CA LEU A 477 -6.27 -26.42 2.62
C LEU A 477 -5.92 -27.90 2.91
N ASN A 478 -6.27 -28.83 2.01
CA ASN A 478 -5.93 -30.25 2.07
C ASN A 478 -4.69 -30.64 1.22
N GLY A 479 -4.01 -29.64 0.62
CA GLY A 479 -2.86 -29.82 -0.26
C GLY A 479 -3.21 -30.12 -1.73
N ASN A 480 -4.48 -30.29 -2.10
CA ASN A 480 -4.87 -30.45 -3.51
C ASN A 480 -4.52 -29.20 -4.32
N LEU A 481 -4.21 -29.42 -5.59
CA LEU A 481 -3.94 -28.36 -6.55
C LEU A 481 -5.26 -27.99 -7.22
N VAL A 482 -5.64 -26.72 -7.20
CA VAL A 482 -6.79 -26.20 -7.94
C VAL A 482 -6.23 -25.37 -9.09
N VAL A 483 -6.50 -25.80 -10.31
CA VAL A 483 -5.98 -25.20 -11.55
C VAL A 483 -7.15 -24.67 -12.36
N VAL A 484 -7.01 -23.46 -12.89
CA VAL A 484 -7.99 -22.81 -13.78
C VAL A 484 -7.31 -22.28 -15.04
N GLY A 485 -8.11 -21.97 -16.04
CA GLY A 485 -7.70 -21.43 -17.33
C GLY A 485 -8.78 -21.68 -18.38
N GLN A 486 -8.38 -21.83 -19.63
CA GLN A 486 -9.28 -21.97 -20.79
C GLN A 486 -9.04 -23.27 -21.58
N THR A 487 -10.08 -23.77 -22.25
CA THR A 487 -10.08 -25.03 -23.01
C THR A 487 -10.92 -24.90 -24.28
N GLU A 488 -10.32 -25.07 -25.45
CA GLU A 488 -11.05 -25.29 -26.71
C GLU A 488 -11.47 -26.77 -26.88
N SER A 489 -10.86 -27.68 -26.11
CA SER A 489 -11.08 -29.13 -26.18
C SER A 489 -12.47 -29.59 -25.70
N PRO A 490 -13.34 -30.17 -26.56
CA PRO A 490 -14.63 -30.75 -26.13
C PRO A 490 -14.49 -32.04 -25.29
N ASN A 491 -13.29 -32.62 -25.28
CA ASN A 491 -12.92 -33.82 -24.55
C ASN A 491 -11.94 -33.55 -23.39
N TYR A 492 -11.86 -32.32 -22.90
CA TYR A 492 -11.02 -31.95 -21.76
C TYR A 492 -11.28 -32.86 -20.53
N PRO A 493 -10.27 -33.19 -19.69
CA PRO A 493 -10.37 -34.24 -18.67
C PRO A 493 -11.28 -33.95 -17.47
N THR A 494 -12.60 -33.99 -17.65
CA THR A 494 -13.58 -33.74 -16.58
C THR A 494 -13.72 -34.89 -15.56
N LYS A 495 -14.17 -34.57 -14.33
CA LYS A 495 -14.49 -35.55 -13.28
C LYS A 495 -15.47 -34.99 -12.25
N TYR A 496 -16.61 -35.65 -12.05
CA TYR A 496 -17.74 -35.09 -11.29
C TYR A 496 -18.10 -33.64 -11.73
N PRO A 497 -18.19 -33.35 -13.04
CA PRO A 497 -18.36 -31.99 -13.54
C PRO A 497 -19.70 -31.36 -13.11
N LEU A 498 -19.68 -30.04 -12.89
CA LEU A 498 -20.88 -29.21 -12.80
C LEU A 498 -21.41 -28.86 -14.20
N GLN A 499 -20.51 -28.74 -15.17
CA GLN A 499 -20.76 -28.59 -16.59
C GLN A 499 -19.83 -29.58 -17.32
N ALA A 500 -20.40 -30.53 -18.07
CA ALA A 500 -19.69 -31.72 -18.57
C ALA A 500 -19.15 -31.61 -20.00
N GLN A 501 -19.47 -30.52 -20.70
CA GLN A 501 -19.05 -30.18 -22.06
C GLN A 501 -18.87 -28.65 -22.14
N PRO A 502 -18.03 -28.12 -23.04
CA PRO A 502 -18.04 -26.70 -23.32
C PRO A 502 -19.38 -26.30 -23.96
N LYS A 503 -19.67 -25.01 -24.00
CA LYS A 503 -20.82 -24.42 -24.69
C LYS A 503 -20.38 -23.46 -25.80
N GLY A 504 -19.24 -22.79 -25.64
CA GLY A 504 -18.64 -21.87 -26.60
C GLY A 504 -17.59 -22.57 -27.47
N LEU A 505 -16.68 -21.77 -28.04
CA LEU A 505 -15.48 -22.28 -28.71
C LEU A 505 -14.31 -22.47 -27.74
N SER A 506 -14.22 -21.63 -26.71
CA SER A 506 -13.26 -21.75 -25.61
C SER A 506 -14.01 -21.47 -24.31
N ASP A 507 -14.18 -22.50 -23.48
CA ASP A 507 -14.80 -22.40 -22.15
C ASP A 507 -13.71 -22.33 -21.07
N GLY A 508 -14.02 -21.74 -19.92
CA GLY A 508 -13.15 -21.83 -18.76
C GLY A 508 -13.14 -23.24 -18.19
N PHE A 509 -12.10 -23.63 -17.45
CA PHE A 509 -12.13 -24.84 -16.62
C PHE A 509 -11.77 -24.59 -15.16
N MET A 510 -12.17 -25.51 -14.30
CA MET A 510 -11.61 -25.69 -12.96
C MET A 510 -11.30 -27.17 -12.76
N THR A 511 -10.03 -27.49 -12.58
CA THR A 511 -9.50 -28.84 -12.36
C THR A 511 -8.85 -28.95 -11.00
N ILE A 512 -9.34 -29.84 -10.14
CA ILE A 512 -8.77 -30.14 -8.84
C ILE A 512 -7.97 -31.45 -8.93
N MET A 513 -6.65 -31.38 -8.75
CA MET A 513 -5.76 -32.54 -8.70
C MET A 513 -5.31 -32.85 -7.27
N ASN A 514 -4.90 -34.10 -7.03
CA ASN A 514 -4.17 -34.44 -5.81
C ASN A 514 -2.81 -33.71 -5.74
N PRO A 515 -2.13 -33.62 -4.57
CA PRO A 515 -0.90 -32.83 -4.40
C PRO A 515 0.27 -33.24 -5.32
N ALA A 516 0.20 -34.43 -5.91
CA ALA A 516 1.21 -35.00 -6.81
C ALA A 516 0.83 -34.91 -8.30
N ALA A 517 -0.17 -34.10 -8.68
CA ALA A 517 -0.62 -33.86 -10.06
C ALA A 517 -0.89 -35.16 -10.88
N LYS A 518 -1.34 -36.22 -10.21
CA LYS A 518 -1.46 -37.58 -10.78
C LYS A 518 -2.89 -38.08 -10.89
N THR A 519 -3.81 -37.57 -10.06
CA THR A 519 -5.22 -37.95 -10.10
C THR A 519 -6.13 -36.76 -9.86
N LEU A 520 -7.20 -36.67 -10.64
CA LEU A 520 -8.25 -35.66 -10.46
C LEU A 520 -9.12 -36.02 -9.23
N ALA A 521 -9.46 -35.01 -8.43
CA ALA A 521 -10.48 -35.07 -7.37
C ALA A 521 -11.84 -34.58 -7.88
N ALA A 522 -11.82 -33.54 -8.72
CA ALA A 522 -12.93 -33.03 -9.53
C ALA A 522 -12.36 -32.29 -10.77
N SER A 523 -13.14 -32.12 -11.83
CA SER A 523 -12.85 -31.21 -12.95
C SER A 523 -14.13 -30.90 -13.73
N THR A 524 -14.31 -29.64 -14.15
CA THR A 524 -15.51 -29.10 -14.80
C THR A 524 -15.17 -27.98 -15.78
N TYR A 525 -15.99 -27.82 -16.83
CA TYR A 525 -16.04 -26.59 -17.62
C TYR A 525 -16.77 -25.47 -16.83
N ILE A 526 -16.61 -24.23 -17.27
CA ILE A 526 -17.17 -22.99 -16.74
C ILE A 526 -17.43 -22.02 -17.91
N GLY A 527 -18.63 -22.05 -18.51
CA GLY A 527 -18.96 -21.14 -19.62
C GLY A 527 -20.40 -21.13 -20.12
N GLY A 528 -20.60 -20.35 -21.18
CA GLY A 528 -21.81 -20.07 -21.95
C GLY A 528 -21.55 -20.23 -23.46
N GLN A 529 -22.42 -19.71 -24.31
CA GLN A 529 -22.38 -19.94 -25.77
C GLN A 529 -21.26 -19.20 -26.53
N HIS A 530 -20.43 -18.41 -25.85
CA HIS A 530 -19.32 -17.64 -26.43
C HIS A 530 -18.04 -17.95 -25.64
N ASN A 531 -16.94 -17.26 -25.92
CA ASN A 531 -15.70 -17.48 -25.17
C ASN A 531 -15.87 -17.04 -23.70
N ASP A 532 -15.34 -17.83 -22.78
CA ASP A 532 -15.29 -17.54 -21.35
C ASP A 532 -13.94 -18.04 -20.81
N TYR A 533 -13.18 -17.22 -20.10
CA TYR A 533 -11.84 -17.56 -19.60
C TYR A 533 -11.82 -17.54 -18.08
N ALA A 534 -11.27 -18.58 -17.43
CA ALA A 534 -11.17 -18.67 -15.98
C ALA A 534 -9.77 -18.25 -15.51
N ASP A 535 -9.51 -16.95 -15.57
CA ASP A 535 -8.16 -16.37 -15.51
C ASP A 535 -7.45 -16.52 -14.15
N VAL A 536 -8.18 -16.46 -13.03
CA VAL A 536 -7.58 -16.42 -11.67
C VAL A 536 -8.34 -17.22 -10.62
N VAL A 537 -7.62 -17.92 -9.72
CA VAL A 537 -8.19 -18.73 -8.63
C VAL A 537 -7.57 -18.43 -7.26
N ALA A 538 -8.44 -18.36 -6.24
CA ALA A 538 -8.04 -18.18 -4.85
C ALA A 538 -8.83 -19.12 -3.91
N ILE A 539 -8.29 -19.38 -2.72
CA ILE A 539 -8.90 -20.24 -1.69
C ILE A 539 -9.20 -19.41 -0.46
N ASP A 540 -10.46 -19.41 0.01
CA ASP A 540 -10.83 -18.64 1.20
C ASP A 540 -10.53 -19.38 2.52
N GLY A 541 -10.70 -18.69 3.66
CA GLY A 541 -10.45 -19.25 4.99
C GLY A 541 -11.35 -20.43 5.40
N SER A 542 -12.41 -20.73 4.65
CA SER A 542 -13.23 -21.94 4.81
C SER A 542 -12.78 -23.10 3.91
N GLY A 543 -11.83 -22.85 2.99
CA GLY A 543 -11.40 -23.76 1.94
C GLY A 543 -12.27 -23.70 0.69
N ALA A 544 -13.23 -22.78 0.60
CA ALA A 544 -14.04 -22.59 -0.60
C ALA A 544 -13.19 -21.98 -1.72
N ILE A 545 -13.43 -22.44 -2.94
CA ILE A 545 -12.67 -22.02 -4.13
C ILE A 545 -13.38 -20.81 -4.73
N VAL A 546 -12.66 -19.71 -4.94
CA VAL A 546 -13.14 -18.56 -5.70
C VAL A 546 -12.39 -18.54 -7.04
N VAL A 547 -13.12 -18.40 -8.13
CA VAL A 547 -12.60 -18.25 -9.50
C VAL A 547 -13.17 -16.97 -10.08
N ALA A 548 -12.34 -16.16 -10.72
CA ALA A 548 -12.78 -15.02 -11.50
C ALA A 548 -12.10 -15.03 -12.88
N GLY A 549 -12.69 -14.28 -13.80
CA GLY A 549 -12.20 -14.20 -15.17
C GLY A 549 -13.17 -13.46 -16.09
N ASN A 550 -13.02 -13.64 -17.40
CA ASN A 550 -13.72 -12.86 -18.41
C ASN A 550 -14.81 -13.68 -19.14
N THR A 551 -15.95 -13.05 -19.47
CA THR A 551 -17.11 -13.71 -20.10
C THR A 551 -17.69 -12.88 -21.24
N TRP A 552 -17.64 -13.42 -22.47
CA TRP A 552 -18.40 -12.91 -23.61
C TRP A 552 -19.81 -13.51 -23.67
N SER A 553 -20.09 -14.54 -22.86
CA SER A 553 -21.38 -15.21 -22.82
C SER A 553 -22.47 -14.39 -22.12
N SER A 554 -23.65 -14.33 -22.71
CA SER A 554 -24.87 -13.80 -22.09
C SER A 554 -25.70 -14.85 -21.33
N ASP A 555 -25.32 -16.12 -21.42
CA ASP A 555 -25.90 -17.27 -20.70
C ASP A 555 -24.90 -18.00 -19.79
N PHE A 556 -23.91 -17.27 -19.26
CA PHE A 556 -22.95 -17.79 -18.28
C PHE A 556 -23.69 -18.35 -17.05
N PRO A 557 -23.26 -19.46 -16.42
CA PRO A 557 -24.08 -20.14 -15.43
C PRO A 557 -24.06 -19.38 -14.10
N VAL A 558 -25.06 -18.51 -13.89
CA VAL A 558 -25.26 -17.68 -12.68
C VAL A 558 -26.05 -18.41 -11.59
N VAL A 559 -25.62 -18.25 -10.33
CA VAL A 559 -26.22 -18.85 -9.13
C VAL A 559 -26.13 -17.82 -8.01
N ASN A 560 -27.21 -17.56 -7.26
CA ASN A 560 -27.18 -16.63 -6.10
C ASN A 560 -26.63 -15.20 -6.42
N ALA A 561 -26.66 -14.78 -7.68
CA ALA A 561 -25.89 -13.65 -8.21
C ALA A 561 -26.28 -12.26 -7.65
N LEU A 562 -25.28 -11.37 -7.57
CA LEU A 562 -25.47 -9.91 -7.57
C LEU A 562 -26.08 -9.43 -8.90
N ARG A 563 -25.61 -9.97 -10.03
CA ARG A 563 -26.05 -9.65 -11.39
C ARG A 563 -26.24 -10.94 -12.20
N SER A 564 -27.46 -11.20 -12.63
CA SER A 564 -27.88 -12.44 -13.32
C SER A 564 -27.88 -12.36 -14.85
N THR A 565 -27.48 -11.24 -15.43
CA THR A 565 -27.43 -11.00 -16.88
C THR A 565 -26.19 -10.18 -17.25
N ASN A 566 -25.47 -10.60 -18.29
CA ASN A 566 -24.35 -9.85 -18.86
C ASN A 566 -24.78 -8.41 -19.14
N ALA A 567 -23.91 -7.47 -18.84
CA ALA A 567 -24.13 -6.04 -18.93
C ALA A 567 -23.99 -5.48 -20.35
N GLY A 568 -23.09 -6.05 -21.14
CA GLY A 568 -22.66 -5.52 -22.43
C GLY A 568 -22.14 -6.61 -23.37
N GLY A 569 -20.93 -6.43 -23.91
CA GLY A 569 -20.30 -7.35 -24.87
C GLY A 569 -19.23 -8.27 -24.27
N THR A 570 -18.66 -7.88 -23.13
CA THR A 570 -17.75 -8.68 -22.31
C THR A 570 -17.92 -8.19 -20.88
N ASP A 571 -18.14 -9.09 -19.94
CA ASP A 571 -18.18 -8.78 -18.50
C ASP A 571 -17.05 -9.56 -17.81
N ALA A 572 -16.67 -9.16 -16.59
CA ALA A 572 -16.02 -10.11 -15.69
C ALA A 572 -17.07 -11.06 -15.08
N PHE A 573 -16.66 -12.27 -14.70
CA PHE A 573 -17.42 -13.12 -13.79
C PHE A 573 -16.67 -13.37 -12.49
N VAL A 574 -17.42 -13.64 -11.44
CA VAL A 574 -16.91 -14.21 -10.19
C VAL A 574 -17.77 -15.40 -9.80
N ALA A 575 -17.16 -16.55 -9.58
CA ALA A 575 -17.81 -17.80 -9.21
C ALA A 575 -17.14 -18.43 -7.99
N LYS A 576 -17.94 -18.86 -7.00
CA LYS A 576 -17.47 -19.50 -5.78
C LYS A 576 -18.00 -20.92 -5.68
N PHE A 577 -17.14 -21.87 -5.35
CA PHE A 577 -17.43 -23.30 -5.32
C PHE A 577 -17.10 -23.91 -3.94
N SER A 578 -17.71 -25.06 -3.63
CA SER A 578 -17.32 -25.85 -2.46
C SER A 578 -15.86 -26.31 -2.55
N ALA A 579 -15.24 -26.60 -1.40
CA ALA A 579 -13.84 -27.04 -1.29
C ALA A 579 -13.49 -28.33 -2.04
N ASP A 580 -14.49 -29.08 -2.52
CA ASP A 580 -14.35 -30.28 -3.35
C ASP A 580 -14.65 -30.04 -4.85
N GLY A 581 -15.01 -28.81 -5.22
CA GLY A 581 -15.38 -28.39 -6.58
C GLY A 581 -16.78 -28.81 -7.05
N ARG A 582 -17.58 -29.52 -6.24
CA ARG A 582 -18.81 -30.21 -6.69
C ARG A 582 -20.11 -29.44 -6.49
N SER A 583 -20.06 -28.20 -6.02
CA SER A 583 -21.22 -27.30 -5.98
C SER A 583 -20.79 -25.87 -6.21
N ARG A 584 -21.61 -25.10 -6.94
CA ARG A 584 -21.43 -23.66 -7.16
C ARG A 584 -22.25 -22.92 -6.09
N ILE A 585 -21.56 -22.28 -5.15
CA ILE A 585 -22.14 -21.54 -4.01
C ILE A 585 -22.79 -20.25 -4.51
N PHE A 586 -22.06 -19.49 -5.34
CA PHE A 586 -22.61 -18.42 -6.15
C PHE A 586 -21.83 -18.28 -7.47
N SER A 587 -22.40 -17.58 -8.42
CA SER A 587 -21.72 -16.99 -9.57
C SER A 587 -22.49 -15.78 -10.08
N THR A 588 -21.76 -14.72 -10.39
CA THR A 588 -22.30 -13.43 -10.83
C THR A 588 -21.50 -12.85 -11.98
N TYR A 589 -22.17 -12.10 -12.85
CA TYR A 589 -21.50 -11.11 -13.69
C TYR A 589 -21.01 -9.94 -12.84
N PHE A 590 -19.97 -9.25 -13.30
CA PHE A 590 -19.48 -8.00 -12.75
C PHE A 590 -18.90 -7.11 -13.86
N GLY A 591 -19.55 -5.98 -14.11
CA GLY A 591 -19.17 -5.04 -15.17
C GLY A 591 -20.30 -4.05 -15.49
N GLY A 592 -20.01 -3.19 -16.46
CA GLY A 592 -20.85 -2.12 -16.97
C GLY A 592 -21.36 -2.42 -18.38
N SER A 593 -22.12 -1.50 -18.97
CA SER A 593 -22.87 -1.77 -20.22
C SER A 593 -22.02 -1.83 -21.50
N THR A 594 -20.73 -2.15 -21.40
CA THR A 594 -19.75 -2.09 -22.48
C THR A 594 -18.92 -3.38 -22.56
N TYR A 595 -17.61 -3.34 -22.79
CA TYR A 595 -16.72 -4.46 -22.47
C TYR A 595 -15.99 -4.13 -21.19
N ASP A 596 -15.85 -5.07 -20.27
CA ASP A 596 -15.20 -4.86 -18.98
C ASP A 596 -14.31 -6.07 -18.70
N LEU A 597 -13.00 -5.82 -18.58
CA LEU A 597 -11.98 -6.87 -18.52
C LEU A 597 -11.38 -6.96 -17.13
N LEU A 598 -11.39 -8.16 -16.53
CA LEU A 598 -10.68 -8.49 -15.30
C LEU A 598 -9.26 -8.97 -15.60
N TYR A 599 -8.31 -8.62 -14.73
CA TYR A 599 -6.93 -9.09 -14.79
C TYR A 599 -6.49 -9.90 -13.56
N ASP A 600 -6.97 -9.55 -12.36
CA ASP A 600 -6.51 -10.20 -11.12
C ASP A 600 -7.58 -10.15 -9.99
N MET A 601 -7.48 -11.09 -9.05
CA MET A 601 -8.37 -11.25 -7.90
C MET A 601 -7.62 -11.67 -6.62
N ALA A 602 -7.81 -10.88 -5.55
CA ALA A 602 -7.32 -11.21 -4.21
C ALA A 602 -8.48 -11.43 -3.22
N LEU A 603 -8.22 -12.12 -2.11
CA LEU A 603 -9.19 -12.33 -1.02
C LEU A 603 -8.71 -11.68 0.28
N ASP A 604 -9.58 -10.93 0.95
CA ASP A 604 -9.25 -10.41 2.29
C ASP A 604 -9.41 -11.48 3.39
N ALA A 605 -8.92 -11.16 4.60
CA ALA A 605 -8.99 -12.06 5.77
C ALA A 605 -10.43 -12.42 6.23
N THR A 606 -11.47 -11.79 5.67
CA THR A 606 -12.89 -12.14 5.88
C THR A 606 -13.53 -12.85 4.68
N GLY A 607 -12.75 -13.11 3.62
CA GLY A 607 -13.18 -13.79 2.40
C GLY A 607 -13.87 -12.89 1.38
N ASN A 608 -13.86 -11.56 1.56
CA ASN A 608 -14.33 -10.64 0.52
C ASN A 608 -13.37 -10.65 -0.66
N ILE A 609 -13.90 -10.34 -1.84
CA ILE A 609 -13.24 -10.59 -3.11
C ILE A 609 -12.86 -9.24 -3.72
N LEU A 610 -11.57 -8.97 -3.83
CA LEU A 610 -11.03 -7.81 -4.54
C LEU A 610 -10.80 -8.18 -6.00
N LEU A 611 -11.13 -7.28 -6.93
CA LEU A 611 -11.06 -7.49 -8.37
C LEU A 611 -10.38 -6.28 -9.02
N SER A 612 -9.38 -6.49 -9.87
CA SER A 612 -8.76 -5.43 -10.68
C SER A 612 -8.94 -5.66 -12.19
N GLY A 613 -8.91 -4.59 -12.98
CA GLY A 613 -9.17 -4.69 -14.42
C GLY A 613 -9.27 -3.34 -15.13
N ILE A 614 -9.85 -3.31 -16.34
CA ILE A 614 -10.15 -2.10 -17.11
C ILE A 614 -11.61 -2.03 -17.59
N THR A 615 -12.11 -0.80 -17.72
CA THR A 615 -13.48 -0.46 -18.10
C THR A 615 -13.52 0.80 -18.99
N PRO A 616 -14.28 0.86 -20.10
CA PRO A 616 -14.41 2.03 -20.97
C PRO A 616 -14.82 3.29 -20.21
N HIS A 617 -14.01 4.34 -20.34
CA HIS A 617 -14.13 5.49 -19.45
C HIS A 617 -15.44 6.27 -19.70
N PRO A 618 -16.34 6.49 -18.69
CA PRO A 618 -17.68 7.05 -18.89
C PRO A 618 -17.78 8.45 -19.53
N ARG A 619 -16.70 9.24 -19.51
CA ARG A 619 -16.61 10.51 -20.29
C ARG A 619 -16.47 10.31 -21.82
N LEU A 620 -16.02 9.14 -22.28
CA LEU A 620 -15.85 8.79 -23.69
C LEU A 620 -16.93 7.82 -24.17
N ASP A 621 -17.37 6.90 -23.31
CA ASP A 621 -18.62 6.15 -23.49
C ASP A 621 -19.64 6.47 -22.38
N PRO A 622 -20.48 7.50 -22.55
CA PRO A 622 -21.54 7.85 -21.59
C PRO A 622 -22.65 6.81 -21.45
N SER A 623 -22.62 5.71 -22.20
CA SER A 623 -23.54 4.59 -22.02
C SER A 623 -23.05 3.57 -20.99
N ASN A 624 -21.77 3.60 -20.59
CA ASN A 624 -21.22 2.66 -19.62
C ASN A 624 -21.76 2.91 -18.18
N THR A 625 -22.50 1.92 -17.67
CA THR A 625 -23.09 1.87 -16.31
C THR A 625 -22.26 1.07 -15.31
N PHE A 626 -20.94 1.02 -15.46
CA PHE A 626 -20.04 0.28 -14.55
C PHE A 626 -20.27 0.63 -13.07
N PRO A 627 -20.29 -0.35 -12.15
CA PRO A 627 -20.57 -0.10 -10.74
C PRO A 627 -19.56 0.88 -10.12
N GLN A 628 -20.03 1.97 -9.51
CA GLN A 628 -19.21 2.87 -8.68
C GLN A 628 -19.84 2.99 -7.29
N VAL A 629 -19.07 2.62 -6.25
CA VAL A 629 -19.52 2.58 -4.86
C VAL A 629 -18.39 3.09 -3.97
N GLY A 630 -18.52 4.32 -3.47
CA GLY A 630 -17.53 4.95 -2.58
C GLY A 630 -16.25 5.47 -3.25
N GLY A 631 -16.13 5.39 -4.57
CA GLY A 631 -14.98 5.89 -5.34
C GLY A 631 -14.85 7.42 -5.39
N LEU A 632 -13.65 7.89 -5.76
CA LEU A 632 -13.39 9.31 -5.99
C LEU A 632 -14.05 9.79 -7.31
N PRO A 633 -14.55 11.04 -7.38
CA PRO A 633 -15.12 11.58 -8.60
C PRO A 633 -14.06 11.72 -9.71
N LEU A 634 -14.36 11.18 -10.90
CA LEU A 634 -13.47 11.20 -12.07
C LEU A 634 -13.03 12.63 -12.41
N GLY A 635 -11.71 12.88 -12.32
CA GLY A 635 -11.10 14.19 -12.54
C GLY A 635 -11.40 14.81 -13.91
N THR A 636 -11.17 16.12 -14.03
CA THR A 636 -11.40 16.91 -15.26
C THR A 636 -10.22 16.92 -16.23
N ALA A 637 -9.19 16.11 -15.98
CA ALA A 637 -8.01 15.97 -16.83
C ALA A 637 -8.31 15.12 -18.09
N TYR A 638 -7.28 14.89 -18.92
CA TYR A 638 -7.41 14.14 -20.17
C TYR A 638 -7.85 12.69 -19.93
N VAL A 639 -8.55 12.11 -20.91
CA VAL A 639 -9.27 10.84 -20.75
C VAL A 639 -8.65 9.77 -21.65
N ALA A 640 -8.22 8.65 -21.07
CA ALA A 640 -7.87 7.43 -21.79
C ALA A 640 -9.15 6.68 -22.22
N ARG A 641 -9.10 5.90 -23.31
CA ARG A 641 -10.27 5.12 -23.78
C ARG A 641 -10.81 4.21 -22.66
N ASP A 642 -9.88 3.54 -21.99
CA ASP A 642 -10.14 2.57 -20.95
C ASP A 642 -9.56 3.11 -19.63
N ALA A 643 -10.34 3.00 -18.57
CA ALA A 643 -9.96 3.38 -17.21
C ALA A 643 -9.65 2.10 -16.41
N PRO A 644 -8.58 2.05 -15.60
CA PRO A 644 -8.42 0.97 -14.65
C PRO A 644 -9.52 1.03 -13.57
N PHE A 645 -10.03 -0.12 -13.13
CA PHE A 645 -10.90 -0.22 -11.97
C PHE A 645 -10.27 -1.08 -10.88
N VAL A 646 -10.67 -0.82 -9.62
CA VAL A 646 -10.59 -1.83 -8.57
C VAL A 646 -11.89 -1.86 -7.79
N SER A 647 -12.39 -3.07 -7.54
CA SER A 647 -13.68 -3.36 -6.93
C SER A 647 -13.54 -4.34 -5.78
N LYS A 648 -14.50 -4.32 -4.84
CA LYS A 648 -14.59 -5.26 -3.73
C LYS A 648 -16.01 -5.80 -3.62
N LEU A 649 -16.18 -7.10 -3.77
CA LEU A 649 -17.44 -7.81 -3.55
C LEU A 649 -17.46 -8.45 -2.16
N SER A 650 -18.65 -8.60 -1.58
CA SER A 650 -18.85 -9.35 -0.34
C SER A 650 -18.45 -10.83 -0.50
N ALA A 651 -18.05 -11.48 0.59
CA ALA A 651 -17.63 -12.89 0.60
C ALA A 651 -18.67 -13.91 0.09
N ASP A 652 -19.92 -13.49 -0.05
CA ASP A 652 -21.06 -14.25 -0.59
C ASP A 652 -21.46 -13.86 -2.02
N GLY A 653 -20.75 -12.90 -2.64
CA GLY A 653 -20.93 -12.47 -4.03
C GLY A 653 -22.15 -11.59 -4.31
N ARG A 654 -22.88 -11.13 -3.28
CA ARG A 654 -24.17 -10.42 -3.44
C ARG A 654 -24.12 -8.90 -3.34
N THR A 655 -23.03 -8.32 -2.85
CA THR A 655 -22.93 -6.87 -2.59
C THR A 655 -21.62 -6.32 -3.14
N VAL A 656 -21.70 -5.21 -3.88
CA VAL A 656 -20.52 -4.36 -4.15
C VAL A 656 -20.24 -3.55 -2.88
N VAL A 657 -19.20 -3.94 -2.14
CA VAL A 657 -18.77 -3.25 -0.91
C VAL A 657 -18.09 -1.93 -1.26
N PHE A 658 -17.29 -1.94 -2.33
CA PHE A 658 -16.59 -0.78 -2.88
C PHE A 658 -16.36 -0.98 -4.38
N SER A 659 -16.33 0.10 -5.15
CA SER A 659 -15.82 0.11 -6.53
C SER A 659 -15.44 1.51 -6.96
N THR A 660 -14.26 1.65 -7.58
CA THR A 660 -13.80 2.90 -8.19
C THR A 660 -13.10 2.64 -9.52
N MET A 661 -13.19 3.64 -10.41
CA MET A 661 -12.24 3.80 -11.51
C MET A 661 -11.06 4.67 -11.06
N LEU A 662 -9.92 4.55 -11.73
CA LEU A 662 -8.73 5.37 -11.55
C LEU A 662 -8.58 6.35 -12.74
N ALA A 663 -8.30 7.62 -12.46
CA ALA A 663 -8.15 8.66 -13.49
C ALA A 663 -6.68 8.90 -13.84
N LEU A 664 -6.30 8.68 -15.10
CA LEU A 664 -4.92 8.79 -15.59
C LEU A 664 -4.67 10.14 -16.29
N ASP A 665 -3.80 11.00 -15.73
CA ASP A 665 -3.32 12.18 -16.45
C ASP A 665 -2.33 11.80 -17.57
N LYS A 666 -2.20 12.68 -18.57
CA LYS A 666 -1.52 12.49 -19.86
C LYS A 666 0.02 12.29 -19.79
N GLN A 667 0.57 12.05 -18.61
CA GLN A 667 1.95 11.62 -18.38
C GLN A 667 2.05 10.12 -18.10
N LEU A 668 0.99 9.50 -17.57
CA LEU A 668 0.90 8.06 -17.34
C LEU A 668 0.52 7.29 -18.62
N VAL A 669 0.14 8.00 -19.69
CA VAL A 669 -0.44 7.44 -20.93
C VAL A 669 0.49 7.63 -22.14
N LYS A 670 1.81 7.48 -21.96
CA LYS A 670 2.77 7.34 -23.07
C LYS A 670 3.31 5.90 -23.24
N GLY A 671 3.19 5.05 -22.23
CA GLY A 671 3.50 3.61 -22.29
C GLY A 671 2.28 2.67 -22.26
N ALA A 672 1.05 3.21 -22.14
CA ALA A 672 -0.18 2.42 -22.10
C ALA A 672 -0.63 1.93 -23.50
N GLN A 673 0.23 1.18 -24.19
CA GLN A 673 -0.15 0.29 -25.28
C GLN A 673 -0.09 -1.17 -24.80
N ILE A 674 -1.09 -1.57 -24.02
CA ILE A 674 -1.35 -3.00 -23.82
C ILE A 674 -1.94 -3.52 -25.13
N ALA A 675 -1.06 -3.98 -26.03
CA ALA A 675 -1.47 -4.69 -27.22
C ALA A 675 -1.85 -6.12 -26.80
N PRO A 676 -3.04 -6.62 -27.14
CA PRO A 676 -3.31 -8.04 -27.00
C PRO A 676 -2.36 -8.80 -27.91
N ASP A 677 -1.85 -9.94 -27.45
CA ASP A 677 -1.39 -10.97 -28.37
C ASP A 677 -2.58 -11.48 -29.21
N ARG A 678 -2.34 -12.43 -30.12
CA ARG A 678 -3.43 -12.90 -31.00
C ARG A 678 -4.51 -13.73 -30.30
N PHE A 679 -4.31 -14.12 -29.04
CA PHE A 679 -5.12 -15.14 -28.35
C PHE A 679 -5.48 -14.80 -26.88
N GLY A 680 -5.26 -13.56 -26.44
CA GLY A 680 -5.85 -12.99 -25.23
C GLY A 680 -5.02 -13.03 -23.95
N GLY A 681 -3.75 -13.45 -24.00
CA GLY A 681 -2.89 -13.50 -22.81
C GLY A 681 -2.42 -12.11 -22.37
N MET A 682 -3.03 -11.51 -21.34
CA MET A 682 -2.63 -10.20 -20.79
C MET A 682 -2.71 -10.15 -19.26
N HIS A 683 -1.55 -10.14 -18.58
CA HIS A 683 -1.44 -9.67 -17.20
C HIS A 683 -0.96 -8.22 -17.23
N ALA A 684 -1.57 -7.32 -16.48
CA ALA A 684 -1.27 -5.89 -16.54
C ALA A 684 -1.21 -5.23 -15.17
N ALA A 685 -0.01 -4.88 -14.72
CA ALA A 685 0.12 -4.00 -13.57
C ALA A 685 -0.26 -2.56 -13.94
N ILE A 686 -1.14 -1.97 -13.15
CA ILE A 686 -1.34 -0.53 -13.10
C ILE A 686 -0.09 0.08 -12.43
N ASN A 687 0.27 1.33 -12.78
CA ASN A 687 1.32 2.06 -12.06
C ASN A 687 1.07 2.00 -10.54
N GLY A 688 2.14 1.79 -9.75
CA GLY A 688 2.11 1.35 -8.35
C GLY A 688 1.57 2.31 -7.28
N ASP A 689 0.53 3.09 -7.60
CA ASP A 689 -0.24 3.94 -6.67
C ASP A 689 -1.62 3.31 -6.34
N ALA A 690 -1.70 1.97 -6.27
CA ALA A 690 -2.91 1.25 -5.83
C ALA A 690 -2.55 -0.11 -5.19
N PHE A 691 -3.19 -0.44 -4.06
CA PHE A 691 -3.15 -1.73 -3.36
C PHE A 691 -1.78 -2.18 -2.82
N THR A 692 -1.18 -1.33 -2.00
CA THR A 692 -0.73 -1.80 -0.68
C THR A 692 -1.94 -2.28 0.12
N GLU A 693 -1.77 -3.31 0.95
CA GLU A 693 -2.80 -3.67 1.93
C GLU A 693 -2.88 -2.60 3.03
N ASP A 694 -3.87 -1.70 2.91
CA ASP A 694 -4.54 -1.20 4.11
C ASP A 694 -5.56 -2.24 4.60
N SER A 695 -5.07 -3.40 5.03
CA SER A 695 -5.84 -4.37 5.83
C SER A 695 -6.04 -3.90 7.29
N GLY A 696 -5.63 -2.65 7.60
CA GLY A 696 -5.86 -1.98 8.88
C GLY A 696 -7.07 -1.03 8.92
N ASN A 697 -7.65 -0.62 7.77
CA ASN A 697 -8.63 0.48 7.77
C ASN A 697 -9.72 0.44 6.68
N VAL A 698 -10.59 -0.59 6.73
CA VAL A 698 -11.95 -0.49 6.15
C VAL A 698 -12.83 0.40 7.06
N MET A 699 -12.51 1.70 7.10
CA MET A 699 -13.16 2.76 7.88
C MET A 699 -12.98 4.12 7.14
N ALA A 700 -13.86 4.58 6.26
CA ALA A 700 -15.06 3.99 5.67
C ALA A 700 -14.96 4.17 4.14
N TYR A 701 -15.71 3.48 3.28
CA TYR A 701 -17.16 3.53 3.14
C TYR A 701 -17.79 2.12 3.09
N GLY A 702 -19.09 2.01 3.40
CA GLY A 702 -19.77 0.71 3.52
C GLY A 702 -19.94 0.21 4.96
N LEU A 703 -19.90 1.12 5.94
CA LEU A 703 -20.34 0.84 7.31
C LEU A 703 -21.76 1.35 7.51
N SER A 704 -22.59 0.57 8.21
CA SER A 704 -23.62 1.17 9.06
C SER A 704 -22.91 2.18 9.98
N PRO A 705 -23.37 3.44 10.07
CA PRO A 705 -22.71 4.49 10.82
C PRO A 705 -22.17 3.96 12.16
N ALA A 706 -20.85 4.01 12.29
CA ALA A 706 -20.25 3.98 13.62
C ALA A 706 -20.91 5.12 14.41
N LEU A 707 -21.24 4.84 15.67
CA LEU A 707 -21.75 5.89 16.54
C LEU A 707 -20.71 7.02 16.55
N LEU A 708 -21.14 8.26 16.37
CA LEU A 708 -20.36 9.40 16.83
C LEU A 708 -20.35 9.32 18.36
N ALA A 709 -19.33 8.66 18.89
CA ALA A 709 -18.94 8.82 20.28
C ALA A 709 -18.07 10.06 20.39
N ASN A 710 -18.10 10.70 21.54
CA ASN A 710 -17.34 11.91 21.81
C ASN A 710 -15.93 11.47 22.25
N TRP A 711 -14.92 11.95 21.52
CA TRP A 711 -13.52 11.52 21.65
C TRP A 711 -12.60 12.64 22.19
N HIS A 712 -13.25 13.61 22.81
CA HIS A 712 -12.74 14.74 23.58
C HIS A 712 -13.37 14.67 24.97
N GLY A 713 -12.90 15.51 25.87
CA GLY A 713 -13.34 15.56 27.25
C GLY A 713 -12.27 16.21 28.11
N ASP A 714 -12.64 16.83 29.23
CA ASP A 714 -11.67 17.33 30.20
C ASP A 714 -11.08 16.15 31.00
N PHE A 715 -9.82 15.77 30.78
CA PHE A 715 -9.17 14.68 31.56
C PHE A 715 -8.44 15.21 32.80
N ASN A 716 -8.45 16.53 33.05
CA ASN A 716 -7.59 17.17 34.04
C ASN A 716 -8.35 17.98 35.11
N GLY A 717 -9.53 18.49 34.78
CA GLY A 717 -10.44 19.24 35.63
C GLY A 717 -10.24 20.77 35.56
N ASP A 718 -9.77 21.32 34.44
CA ASP A 718 -9.58 22.78 34.25
C ASP A 718 -10.76 23.50 33.58
N GLY A 719 -11.80 22.76 33.16
CA GLY A 719 -13.02 23.27 32.54
C GLY A 719 -12.91 23.44 31.02
N LYS A 720 -12.10 22.61 30.36
CA LYS A 720 -11.88 22.62 28.91
C LYS A 720 -11.77 21.21 28.38
N ASP A 721 -12.24 21.02 27.16
CA ASP A 721 -12.00 19.76 26.47
C ASP A 721 -10.52 19.61 26.10
N ASP A 722 -10.00 18.41 26.34
CA ASP A 722 -8.75 17.93 25.79
C ASP A 722 -9.00 17.08 24.53
N ILE A 723 -7.95 16.80 23.76
CA ILE A 723 -8.04 15.87 22.63
C ILE A 723 -7.30 14.57 22.98
N LEU A 724 -8.04 13.46 23.07
CA LEU A 724 -7.49 12.12 23.24
C LEU A 724 -7.07 11.53 21.88
N TRP A 725 -5.78 11.54 21.61
CA TRP A 725 -5.19 10.93 20.41
C TRP A 725 -4.76 9.49 20.65
N HIS A 726 -5.01 8.62 19.66
CA HIS A 726 -4.65 7.20 19.68
C HIS A 726 -3.98 6.81 18.35
N GLY A 727 -2.72 6.38 18.41
CA GLY A 727 -1.98 5.84 17.27
C GLY A 727 -2.34 4.37 17.06
N ARG A 728 -3.30 4.09 16.16
CA ARG A 728 -3.86 2.73 15.97
C ARG A 728 -2.81 1.66 15.63
N LEU A 729 -1.69 2.04 15.00
CA LEU A 729 -0.60 1.11 14.65
C LEU A 729 0.47 0.98 15.74
N SER A 730 0.59 1.96 16.62
CA SER A 730 1.59 1.98 17.70
C SER A 730 1.03 1.58 19.07
N GLY A 731 -0.30 1.56 19.24
CA GLY A 731 -0.98 1.39 20.53
C GLY A 731 -0.75 2.54 21.51
N ALA A 732 0.02 3.56 21.13
CA ALA A 732 0.35 4.71 21.95
C ALA A 732 -0.84 5.68 21.98
N SER A 733 -1.08 6.30 23.13
CA SER A 733 -2.17 7.26 23.31
C SER A 733 -1.67 8.48 24.08
N VAL A 734 -2.17 9.66 23.74
CA VAL A 734 -1.77 10.92 24.39
C VAL A 734 -2.94 11.90 24.42
N ILE A 735 -3.14 12.53 25.57
CA ILE A 735 -4.14 13.58 25.75
C ILE A 735 -3.44 14.93 25.55
N TRP A 736 -4.01 15.82 24.75
CA TRP A 736 -3.53 17.19 24.54
C TRP A 736 -4.42 18.18 25.29
N LEU A 737 -3.88 18.76 26.37
CA LEU A 737 -4.65 19.53 27.33
C LEU A 737 -5.15 20.84 26.72
N GLY A 738 -6.44 21.15 26.83
CA GLY A 738 -7.07 22.28 26.14
C GLY A 738 -6.84 22.26 24.62
N GLY A 739 -6.76 21.06 24.03
CA GLY A 739 -6.38 20.83 22.63
C GLY A 739 -4.96 21.26 22.23
N ASN A 740 -4.08 21.60 23.19
CA ASN A 740 -2.75 22.17 22.94
C ASN A 740 -1.65 21.09 22.92
N SER A 741 -0.96 20.98 21.79
CA SER A 741 0.16 20.06 21.57
C SER A 741 1.41 20.34 22.42
N ALA A 742 1.51 21.47 23.14
CA ALA A 742 2.61 21.76 24.05
C ALA A 742 2.40 21.21 25.47
N THR A 743 1.15 21.00 25.87
CA THR A 743 0.72 20.55 27.21
C THR A 743 0.04 19.19 27.08
N ARG A 744 0.69 18.11 27.51
CA ARG A 744 0.21 16.74 27.25
C ARG A 744 0.21 15.87 28.50
N GLN A 745 -0.79 15.01 28.59
CA GLN A 745 -0.80 13.88 29.51
C GLN A 745 -0.56 12.57 28.73
N SER A 746 0.46 11.82 29.15
CA SER A 746 0.78 10.52 28.56
C SER A 746 -0.17 9.43 29.06
N VAL A 747 -0.82 8.73 28.14
CA VAL A 747 -1.59 7.52 28.43
C VAL A 747 -0.68 6.30 28.14
N VAL A 748 -0.86 5.20 28.86
CA VAL A 748 0.01 4.02 28.72
C VAL A 748 -0.18 3.36 27.35
N THR A 749 0.93 3.14 26.63
CA THR A 749 0.96 2.44 25.34
C THR A 749 0.47 0.99 25.48
N MET A 750 -0.58 0.65 24.76
CA MET A 750 -1.15 -0.70 24.71
C MET A 750 -0.42 -1.54 23.67
N ALA A 751 0.61 -2.26 24.11
CA ALA A 751 1.46 -3.12 23.26
C ALA A 751 0.74 -4.35 22.63
N ASP A 752 -0.55 -4.54 22.91
CA ASP A 752 -1.43 -5.51 22.26
C ASP A 752 -2.48 -4.75 21.42
N ALA A 753 -2.24 -4.65 20.11
CA ALA A 753 -3.08 -3.92 19.16
C ALA A 753 -4.50 -4.48 18.97
N ARG A 754 -4.89 -5.55 19.69
CA ARG A 754 -6.28 -5.99 19.78
C ARG A 754 -7.10 -5.14 20.75
N TRP A 755 -6.45 -4.34 21.59
CA TRP A 755 -7.09 -3.32 22.42
C TRP A 755 -7.33 -2.03 21.64
N GLN A 756 -8.47 -1.40 21.93
CA GLN A 756 -8.84 -0.10 21.42
C GLN A 756 -9.62 0.67 22.49
N ILE A 757 -9.83 1.96 22.26
CA ILE A 757 -10.78 2.78 23.01
C ILE A 757 -12.20 2.48 22.50
N ALA A 758 -13.21 2.64 23.34
CA ALA A 758 -14.61 2.30 23.06
C ALA A 758 -15.59 3.42 23.43
N ALA A 759 -15.24 4.23 24.42
CA ALA A 759 -15.94 5.45 24.82
C ALA A 759 -15.02 6.32 25.70
N VAL A 760 -15.40 7.58 25.88
CA VAL A 760 -14.88 8.54 26.87
C VAL A 760 -16.09 9.01 27.71
N GLY A 761 -15.87 9.35 28.98
CA GLY A 761 -16.91 9.85 29.89
C GLY A 761 -16.49 9.82 31.36
N ASP A 762 -17.17 10.54 32.25
CA ASP A 762 -16.90 10.57 33.70
C ASP A 762 -17.72 9.47 34.41
N PHE A 763 -17.14 8.28 34.60
CA PHE A 763 -17.85 7.15 35.23
C PHE A 763 -17.73 7.12 36.76
N ASP A 764 -17.00 8.05 37.40
CA ASP A 764 -16.81 8.05 38.87
C ASP A 764 -17.25 9.33 39.60
N GLY A 765 -17.52 10.42 38.86
CA GLY A 765 -18.09 11.66 39.34
C GLY A 765 -17.07 12.64 39.89
N ASP A 766 -15.78 12.53 39.51
CA ASP A 766 -14.73 13.47 39.92
C ASP A 766 -14.55 14.68 38.97
N HIS A 767 -15.47 14.81 38.00
CA HIS A 767 -15.50 15.82 36.93
C HIS A 767 -14.31 15.74 35.98
N LYS A 768 -13.82 14.53 35.71
CA LYS A 768 -12.85 14.25 34.65
C LYS A 768 -13.31 13.08 33.78
N SER A 769 -12.92 13.16 32.53
CA SER A 769 -13.14 12.14 31.52
C SER A 769 -12.23 10.93 31.74
N ASP A 770 -12.81 9.75 31.75
CA ASP A 770 -12.10 8.47 31.76
C ASP A 770 -12.00 7.89 30.34
N ILE A 771 -11.22 6.82 30.18
CA ILE A 771 -11.11 6.08 28.92
C ILE A 771 -11.65 4.66 29.10
N VAL A 772 -12.68 4.30 28.34
CA VAL A 772 -13.15 2.91 28.25
C VAL A 772 -12.37 2.18 27.16
N TRP A 773 -11.68 1.12 27.52
CA TRP A 773 -10.91 0.24 26.63
C TRP A 773 -11.62 -1.09 26.43
N THR A 774 -11.50 -1.69 25.24
CA THR A 774 -11.98 -3.06 24.94
C THR A 774 -10.98 -3.83 24.08
N ASN A 775 -10.81 -5.12 24.36
CA ASN A 775 -10.02 -6.04 23.54
C ASN A 775 -10.94 -6.79 22.56
N ARG A 776 -10.82 -6.56 21.25
CA ARG A 776 -11.72 -7.12 20.23
C ARG A 776 -11.70 -8.64 20.09
N VAL A 777 -10.71 -9.34 20.67
CA VAL A 777 -10.56 -10.80 20.56
C VAL A 777 -10.82 -11.52 21.90
N ALA A 778 -10.29 -10.98 23.01
CA ALA A 778 -10.51 -11.53 24.34
C ALA A 778 -11.81 -11.02 25.01
N GLY A 779 -12.39 -9.92 24.51
CA GLY A 779 -13.63 -9.34 25.03
C GLY A 779 -13.57 -8.78 26.44
N ILE A 780 -12.35 -8.52 26.91
CA ILE A 780 -12.10 -7.85 28.19
C ILE A 780 -12.29 -6.36 27.94
N ASN A 781 -13.13 -5.71 28.75
CA ASN A 781 -13.28 -4.26 28.76
C ASN A 781 -12.76 -3.70 30.09
N GLN A 782 -12.32 -2.45 30.09
CA GLN A 782 -11.76 -1.76 31.25
C GLN A 782 -12.13 -0.28 31.22
N ILE A 783 -12.31 0.35 32.38
CA ILE A 783 -12.44 1.80 32.50
C ILE A 783 -11.17 2.31 33.19
N TRP A 784 -10.48 3.28 32.60
CA TRP A 784 -9.21 3.85 33.10
C TRP A 784 -9.45 5.29 33.57
N ARG A 785 -9.41 5.51 34.89
CA ARG A 785 -9.80 6.81 35.46
C ARG A 785 -8.85 7.92 35.10
N SER A 786 -9.36 9.04 34.59
CA SER A 786 -8.57 10.14 33.98
C SER A 786 -7.55 9.63 32.93
N GLY A 787 -7.86 8.54 32.23
CA GLY A 787 -6.96 7.87 31.27
C GLY A 787 -5.77 7.13 31.89
N ASN A 788 -5.74 6.89 33.20
CA ASN A 788 -4.62 6.26 33.90
C ASN A 788 -4.75 4.73 33.97
N PHE A 789 -3.76 3.99 33.46
CA PHE A 789 -3.73 2.51 33.53
C PHE A 789 -3.66 1.98 34.97
N ALA A 790 -3.13 2.74 35.92
CA ALA A 790 -2.98 2.31 37.31
C ALA A 790 -4.33 2.28 38.08
N THR A 791 -5.32 3.09 37.66
CA THR A 791 -6.64 3.20 38.28
C THR A 791 -7.68 2.26 37.66
N ARG A 792 -7.29 1.45 36.65
CA ARG A 792 -8.21 0.70 35.81
C ARG A 792 -9.11 -0.29 36.59
N THR A 793 -10.39 -0.29 36.25
CA THR A 793 -11.37 -1.32 36.68
C THR A 793 -11.70 -2.25 35.51
N THR A 794 -12.22 -3.45 35.80
CA THR A 794 -12.65 -4.40 34.75
C THR A 794 -14.15 -4.26 34.52
N LEU A 795 -14.53 -3.97 33.27
CA LEU A 795 -15.92 -3.90 32.82
C LEU A 795 -16.29 -5.23 32.13
N VAL A 796 -17.25 -5.94 32.73
CA VAL A 796 -17.76 -7.24 32.23
C VAL A 796 -18.57 -7.02 30.95
N SER A 797 -18.74 -8.05 30.12
CA SER A 797 -19.59 -8.01 28.91
C SER A 797 -20.98 -8.59 29.17
N PRO A 798 -22.07 -8.14 28.50
CA PRO A 798 -23.44 -8.68 28.68
C PRO A 798 -23.62 -10.17 28.38
N SER A 799 -22.65 -10.80 27.71
CA SER A 799 -22.56 -12.24 27.49
C SER A 799 -21.08 -12.65 27.41
N ALA A 800 -20.80 -13.93 27.68
CA ALA A 800 -19.50 -14.54 27.36
C ALA A 800 -19.27 -14.72 25.85
N SER A 801 -20.32 -14.60 25.02
CA SER A 801 -20.25 -14.67 23.55
C SER A 801 -20.15 -13.28 22.92
N LEU A 802 -18.94 -12.93 22.47
CA LEU A 802 -18.55 -11.56 22.12
C LEU A 802 -18.82 -11.14 20.66
N GLY A 803 -19.40 -12.02 19.84
CA GLY A 803 -19.71 -11.70 18.44
C GLY A 803 -20.73 -10.57 18.31
N ASP A 804 -21.76 -10.59 19.18
CA ASP A 804 -22.98 -9.81 19.00
C ASP A 804 -22.98 -8.47 19.75
N TRP A 805 -22.61 -8.47 21.04
CA TRP A 805 -22.64 -7.29 21.94
C TRP A 805 -21.37 -6.46 21.85
N LYS A 806 -21.51 -5.14 21.72
CA LYS A 806 -20.40 -4.17 21.69
C LYS A 806 -20.80 -2.91 22.45
N ILE A 807 -19.83 -2.26 23.08
CA ILE A 807 -19.99 -0.88 23.54
C ILE A 807 -20.20 0.00 22.30
N ALA A 808 -21.19 0.88 22.36
CA ALA A 808 -21.52 1.82 21.28
C ALA A 808 -21.07 3.25 21.61
N GLY A 809 -21.13 3.65 22.88
CA GLY A 809 -20.73 4.97 23.38
C GLY A 809 -20.93 5.06 24.91
N ALA A 810 -20.93 6.28 25.44
CA ALA A 810 -21.25 6.58 26.84
C ALA A 810 -22.01 7.90 26.98
N GLY A 811 -22.52 8.18 28.18
CA GLY A 811 -23.27 9.39 28.55
C GLY A 811 -24.14 9.13 29.78
N ASP A 812 -24.46 10.14 30.60
CA ASP A 812 -25.36 9.99 31.75
C ASP A 812 -26.83 9.84 31.31
N PHE A 813 -27.34 8.60 31.25
CA PHE A 813 -28.73 8.34 30.84
C PHE A 813 -29.71 8.29 32.02
N ASP A 814 -29.30 8.48 33.28
CA ASP A 814 -30.22 8.50 34.43
C ASP A 814 -30.27 9.83 35.22
N GLY A 815 -29.33 10.74 34.97
CA GLY A 815 -29.25 12.11 35.49
C GLY A 815 -28.61 12.20 36.87
N ASN A 816 -27.62 11.35 37.15
CA ASN A 816 -26.96 11.28 38.47
C ASN A 816 -25.62 12.05 38.55
N GLY A 817 -25.15 12.61 37.45
CA GLY A 817 -23.85 13.29 37.33
C GLY A 817 -22.67 12.35 37.09
N ARG A 818 -22.91 11.17 36.49
CA ARG A 818 -21.89 10.20 36.02
C ARG A 818 -22.36 9.54 34.75
N ASP A 819 -21.43 9.32 33.82
CA ASP A 819 -21.71 8.68 32.55
C ASP A 819 -21.95 7.17 32.70
N ASP A 820 -22.83 6.65 31.85
CA ASP A 820 -23.17 5.24 31.76
C ASP A 820 -22.60 4.61 30.48
N VAL A 821 -22.40 3.30 30.46
CA VAL A 821 -21.93 2.59 29.26
C VAL A 821 -23.10 2.13 28.39
N LEU A 822 -23.19 2.64 27.16
CA LEU A 822 -24.18 2.19 26.16
C LEU A 822 -23.69 0.93 25.43
N TRP A 823 -24.45 -0.15 25.54
CA TRP A 823 -24.24 -1.42 24.85
C TRP A 823 -25.26 -1.64 23.73
N HIS A 824 -24.80 -2.19 22.60
CA HIS A 824 -25.65 -2.56 21.45
C HIS A 824 -25.31 -3.96 20.91
N ASN A 825 -26.34 -4.70 20.47
CA ASN A 825 -26.26 -6.05 19.95
C ASN A 825 -26.57 -6.10 18.44
N ARG A 826 -25.56 -6.36 17.61
CA ARG A 826 -25.66 -6.28 16.14
C ARG A 826 -26.53 -7.39 15.50
N THR A 827 -26.80 -8.46 16.22
CA THR A 827 -27.53 -9.64 15.69
C THR A 827 -29.03 -9.56 16.00
N SER A 828 -29.39 -9.00 17.16
CA SER A 828 -30.77 -8.89 17.66
C SER A 828 -31.33 -7.47 17.71
N ASP A 829 -30.55 -6.45 17.33
CA ASP A 829 -30.87 -5.02 17.39
C ASP A 829 -31.32 -4.55 18.78
N ALA A 830 -30.80 -5.18 19.84
CA ALA A 830 -31.07 -4.81 21.23
C ALA A 830 -30.02 -3.81 21.73
N SER A 831 -30.46 -2.81 22.51
CA SER A 831 -29.56 -1.88 23.20
C SER A 831 -29.87 -1.87 24.70
N MET A 832 -28.87 -1.61 25.52
CA MET A 832 -29.02 -1.40 26.97
C MET A 832 -27.96 -0.44 27.49
N VAL A 833 -28.26 0.25 28.58
CA VAL A 833 -27.32 1.13 29.29
C VAL A 833 -26.92 0.47 30.60
N TRP A 834 -25.64 0.58 30.96
CA TRP A 834 -25.08 0.07 32.22
C TRP A 834 -24.61 1.25 33.07
N PRO A 835 -25.39 1.68 34.08
CA PRO A 835 -25.05 2.88 34.84
C PRO A 835 -23.72 2.78 35.55
N GLU A 836 -22.84 3.77 35.38
CA GLU A 836 -21.44 3.75 35.86
C GLU A 836 -20.62 2.51 35.39
N GLY A 837 -21.10 1.80 34.35
CA GLY A 837 -20.57 0.49 33.92
C GLY A 837 -21.04 -0.72 34.75
N ASP A 838 -21.98 -0.57 35.69
CA ASP A 838 -22.51 -1.65 36.51
C ASP A 838 -23.57 -2.50 35.78
N ALA A 839 -23.20 -3.75 35.48
CA ALA A 839 -24.07 -4.77 34.91
C ALA A 839 -25.35 -5.02 35.72
N THR A 840 -25.30 -4.87 37.04
CA THR A 840 -26.42 -5.17 37.95
C THR A 840 -27.48 -4.07 37.97
N ARG A 841 -27.12 -2.85 37.57
CA ARG A 841 -28.02 -1.70 37.36
C ARG A 841 -28.53 -1.58 35.92
N SER A 842 -28.21 -2.53 35.04
CA SER A 842 -28.43 -2.40 33.59
C SER A 842 -29.89 -2.19 33.19
N ARG A 843 -30.11 -1.20 32.31
CA ARG A 843 -31.41 -0.74 31.80
C ARG A 843 -31.53 -1.06 30.32
N ALA A 844 -32.44 -1.97 29.95
CA ALA A 844 -32.76 -2.20 28.54
C ALA A 844 -33.39 -0.95 27.92
N LEU A 845 -33.00 -0.60 26.69
CA LEU A 845 -33.56 0.51 25.93
C LEU A 845 -34.63 0.04 24.94
N ALA A 846 -35.38 0.98 24.38
CA ALA A 846 -36.33 0.69 23.30
C ALA A 846 -35.62 0.13 22.04
N LYS A 847 -36.36 -0.62 21.22
CA LYS A 847 -35.87 -1.10 19.92
C LYS A 847 -36.32 -0.20 18.78
N ALA A 848 -35.45 -0.07 17.78
CA ALA A 848 -35.73 0.67 16.55
C ALA A 848 -37.04 0.20 15.87
N PRO A 849 -37.79 1.11 15.20
CA PRO A 849 -39.00 0.74 14.46
C PRO A 849 -38.75 -0.26 13.31
N SER A 850 -37.52 -0.30 12.78
CA SER A 850 -37.05 -1.32 11.83
C SER A 850 -35.52 -1.29 11.73
N LYS A 851 -34.91 -2.33 11.14
CA LYS A 851 -33.47 -2.40 10.81
C LYS A 851 -32.94 -1.31 9.87
N ALA A 852 -33.80 -0.43 9.36
CA ALA A 852 -33.40 0.75 8.58
C ALA A 852 -33.13 2.00 9.44
N TRP A 853 -33.25 1.89 10.77
CA TRP A 853 -32.89 2.92 11.75
C TRP A 853 -31.66 2.49 12.54
N GLU A 854 -30.69 3.39 12.63
CA GLU A 854 -29.39 3.17 13.25
C GLU A 854 -29.14 4.26 14.30
N ILE A 855 -28.55 3.90 15.45
CA ILE A 855 -28.06 4.89 16.41
C ILE A 855 -26.78 5.48 15.81
N VAL A 856 -26.69 6.81 15.70
CA VAL A 856 -25.53 7.48 15.09
C VAL A 856 -24.85 8.49 16.00
N GLY A 857 -25.35 8.68 17.22
CA GLY A 857 -24.73 9.54 18.22
C GLY A 857 -25.46 9.54 19.57
N VAL A 858 -24.79 10.13 20.56
CA VAL A 858 -25.29 10.41 21.91
C VAL A 858 -25.07 11.90 22.20
N GLY A 859 -25.94 12.53 23.00
CA GLY A 859 -25.87 13.94 23.39
C GLY A 859 -27.15 14.40 24.08
N ASP A 860 -27.16 15.57 24.73
CA ASP A 860 -28.37 16.16 25.35
C ASP A 860 -29.08 17.09 24.37
N PHE A 861 -30.16 16.63 23.73
CA PHE A 861 -30.83 17.41 22.68
C PHE A 861 -31.97 18.31 23.19
N ASP A 862 -32.50 18.09 24.40
CA ASP A 862 -33.52 18.97 25.01
C ASP A 862 -33.06 19.83 26.21
N GLY A 863 -31.83 19.67 26.70
CA GLY A 863 -31.25 20.47 27.79
C GLY A 863 -31.74 20.05 29.17
N ASP A 864 -31.94 18.74 29.36
CA ASP A 864 -32.46 18.09 30.57
C ASP A 864 -31.32 17.56 31.48
N ASN A 865 -30.07 17.71 31.02
CA ASN A 865 -28.81 17.22 31.59
C ASN A 865 -28.73 15.67 31.60
N LYS A 866 -29.21 15.03 30.53
CA LYS A 866 -29.05 13.59 30.28
C LYS A 866 -28.67 13.32 28.84
N ALA A 867 -27.96 12.22 28.65
CA ALA A 867 -27.65 11.64 27.37
C ALA A 867 -28.91 11.05 26.69
N ASP A 868 -29.16 11.49 25.45
CA ASP A 868 -30.18 10.96 24.57
C ASP A 868 -29.58 10.09 23.47
N LEU A 869 -30.42 9.32 22.77
CA LEU A 869 -30.00 8.58 21.57
C LEU A 869 -30.45 9.28 20.29
N PHE A 870 -29.49 9.67 19.44
CA PHE A 870 -29.78 10.15 18.09
C PHE A 870 -29.88 9.00 17.09
N TRP A 871 -31.04 8.87 16.45
CA TRP A 871 -31.35 7.82 15.49
C TRP A 871 -31.53 8.38 14.07
N ARG A 872 -30.88 7.75 13.09
CA ARG A 872 -30.98 8.10 11.68
C ARG A 872 -31.49 6.92 10.86
N ASN A 873 -32.36 7.21 9.90
CA ASN A 873 -32.67 6.31 8.79
C ASN A 873 -32.11 6.94 7.51
N GLN A 874 -31.05 6.34 6.96
CA GLN A 874 -30.28 6.94 5.86
C GLN A 874 -31.07 7.11 4.56
N ASN A 875 -32.08 6.27 4.30
CA ASN A 875 -32.91 6.33 3.10
C ASN A 875 -34.40 6.17 3.47
N PRO A 876 -35.16 7.28 3.59
CA PRO A 876 -34.99 8.52 2.83
C PRO A 876 -34.36 9.69 3.60
N GLY A 877 -33.57 9.45 4.65
CA GLY A 877 -32.84 10.50 5.38
C GLY A 877 -33.61 11.11 6.55
N TYR A 878 -34.50 10.35 7.20
CA TYR A 878 -35.19 10.77 8.42
C TYR A 878 -34.26 10.72 9.63
N ASN A 879 -34.51 11.59 10.61
CA ASN A 879 -33.78 11.69 11.87
C ASN A 879 -34.79 11.82 13.02
N VAL A 880 -34.50 11.20 14.16
CA VAL A 880 -35.22 11.39 15.44
C VAL A 880 -34.21 11.31 16.57
N TYR A 881 -34.53 11.81 17.75
CA TYR A 881 -33.85 11.39 18.97
C TYR A 881 -34.84 10.91 20.03
N TRP A 882 -34.35 10.14 21.00
CA TRP A 882 -35.14 9.57 22.08
C TRP A 882 -34.58 10.02 23.43
N SER A 883 -35.38 10.76 24.21
CA SER A 883 -34.90 11.30 25.50
C SER A 883 -34.54 10.16 26.46
N ALA A 884 -33.36 10.23 27.09
CA ALA A 884 -32.77 9.17 27.93
C ALA A 884 -32.76 7.75 27.30
N GLY A 885 -32.79 7.66 25.96
CA GLY A 885 -32.86 6.40 25.21
C GLY A 885 -34.16 5.60 25.36
N LEU A 886 -35.20 6.15 26.01
CA LEU A 886 -36.39 5.40 26.43
C LEU A 886 -37.39 5.10 25.29
N GLY A 887 -37.31 5.82 24.16
CA GLY A 887 -38.18 5.67 22.98
C GLY A 887 -39.64 6.11 23.16
N SER A 888 -40.16 6.10 24.38
CA SER A 888 -41.46 6.67 24.76
C SER A 888 -41.53 8.19 24.60
N VAL A 889 -40.38 8.87 24.73
CA VAL A 889 -40.19 10.29 24.43
C VAL A 889 -39.36 10.43 23.14
N GLN A 890 -39.98 10.10 22.01
CA GLN A 890 -39.38 10.32 20.68
C GLN A 890 -39.67 11.74 20.19
N ARG A 891 -38.64 12.43 19.69
CA ARG A 891 -38.75 13.75 19.05
C ARG A 891 -38.27 13.69 17.60
N THR A 892 -39.00 14.32 16.70
CA THR A 892 -38.68 14.33 15.26
C THR A 892 -37.68 15.42 14.93
N VAL A 893 -36.56 15.04 14.32
CA VAL A 893 -35.51 15.94 13.85
C VAL A 893 -35.68 16.20 12.35
N GLY A 894 -35.15 17.32 11.85
CA GLY A 894 -35.24 17.67 10.43
C GLY A 894 -34.79 16.55 9.48
N LYS A 895 -35.46 16.42 8.32
CA LYS A 895 -35.08 15.43 7.30
C LYS A 895 -33.82 15.90 6.56
N MET A 896 -32.73 15.12 6.62
CA MET A 896 -31.53 15.32 5.82
C MET A 896 -31.51 14.31 4.65
N ALA A 897 -32.20 14.67 3.57
CA ALA A 897 -32.40 13.83 2.38
C ALA A 897 -31.23 13.83 1.38
N ALA A 898 -30.27 14.75 1.54
CA ALA A 898 -29.08 14.83 0.70
C ALA A 898 -28.13 13.66 1.02
N GLN A 899 -28.03 12.68 0.12
CA GLN A 899 -27.30 11.42 0.37
C GLN A 899 -25.78 11.56 0.52
N ASN A 900 -25.21 12.70 0.14
CA ASN A 900 -23.81 13.08 0.36
C ASN A 900 -23.56 13.74 1.72
N MET A 901 -24.60 14.25 2.40
CA MET A 901 -24.46 14.83 3.74
C MET A 901 -24.36 13.72 4.80
N ARG A 902 -23.39 13.82 5.70
CA ARG A 902 -23.23 12.98 6.89
C ARG A 902 -23.25 13.85 8.14
N LEU A 903 -23.76 13.30 9.23
CA LEU A 903 -23.53 13.87 10.56
C LEU A 903 -22.05 13.63 10.88
N ALA A 904 -21.35 14.67 11.33
CA ALA A 904 -19.90 14.67 11.46
C ALA A 904 -19.44 14.82 12.92
N GLN A 905 -20.14 15.64 13.72
CA GLN A 905 -19.95 15.82 15.16
C GLN A 905 -21.30 16.16 15.82
N ILE A 906 -21.38 15.97 17.13
CA ILE A 906 -22.50 16.33 18.01
C ILE A 906 -21.88 17.03 19.22
N ALA A 907 -22.26 18.29 19.44
CA ALA A 907 -21.73 19.13 20.53
C ALA A 907 -22.55 20.44 20.61
N ASP A 908 -22.60 21.12 21.75
CA ASP A 908 -23.15 22.47 21.86
C ASP A 908 -22.22 23.51 21.19
N PHE A 909 -22.39 23.76 19.89
CA PHE A 909 -21.62 24.77 19.14
C PHE A 909 -22.12 26.20 19.39
N ASN A 910 -23.20 26.39 20.16
CA ASN A 910 -23.90 27.67 20.28
C ASN A 910 -23.93 28.24 21.72
N GLY A 911 -23.72 27.41 22.74
CA GLY A 911 -23.67 27.76 24.16
C GLY A 911 -25.05 27.98 24.80
N ASP A 912 -26.09 27.23 24.39
CA ASP A 912 -27.42 27.25 25.02
C ASP A 912 -27.72 26.05 25.93
N GLY A 913 -26.73 25.17 26.14
CA GLY A 913 -26.80 23.99 27.00
C GLY A 913 -27.46 22.79 26.32
N LYS A 914 -27.30 22.66 24.99
CA LYS A 914 -27.90 21.59 24.17
C LYS A 914 -26.97 21.21 23.03
N ASP A 915 -26.92 19.91 22.74
CA ASP A 915 -26.12 19.42 21.63
C ASP A 915 -26.73 19.76 20.26
N ASP A 916 -25.89 20.35 19.43
CA ASP A 916 -26.16 20.70 18.05
C ASP A 916 -25.69 19.60 17.09
N LEU A 917 -26.10 19.69 15.82
CA LEU A 917 -25.76 18.71 14.79
C LEU A 917 -24.89 19.32 13.70
N LEU A 918 -23.59 18.98 13.64
CA LEU A 918 -22.71 19.36 12.54
C LEU A 918 -22.88 18.40 11.36
N TRP A 919 -23.44 18.87 10.26
CA TRP A 919 -23.55 18.14 9.00
C TRP A 919 -22.48 18.57 7.99
N ARG A 920 -21.90 17.60 7.28
CA ARG A 920 -20.87 17.81 6.25
C ARG A 920 -21.16 17.05 4.96
N ASP A 921 -20.92 17.70 3.83
CA ASP A 921 -20.84 17.07 2.51
C ASP A 921 -19.47 16.40 2.33
N VAL A 922 -19.41 15.09 2.52
CA VAL A 922 -18.15 14.32 2.53
C VAL A 922 -17.74 13.77 1.15
N ILE A 923 -18.56 13.96 0.12
CA ILE A 923 -18.35 13.34 -1.23
C ILE A 923 -18.28 14.40 -2.34
N GLY A 924 -19.05 15.48 -2.24
CA GLY A 924 -19.17 16.50 -3.29
C GLY A 924 -18.35 17.75 -3.02
N THR A 925 -18.97 18.70 -2.32
CA THR A 925 -18.53 20.09 -2.27
C THR A 925 -17.67 20.45 -1.07
N GLY A 926 -17.70 19.67 0.02
CA GLY A 926 -17.12 20.08 1.31
C GLY A 926 -17.90 21.19 2.03
N ASN A 927 -19.17 21.38 1.70
CA ASN A 927 -20.09 22.24 2.44
C ASN A 927 -20.33 21.71 3.87
N ASN A 928 -20.62 22.64 4.78
CA ASN A 928 -20.78 22.40 6.22
C ASN A 928 -22.03 23.16 6.72
N GLU A 929 -22.87 22.56 7.55
CA GLU A 929 -24.08 23.17 8.11
C GLU A 929 -24.28 22.68 9.56
N ILE A 930 -24.38 23.60 10.52
CA ILE A 930 -24.84 23.27 11.90
C ILE A 930 -26.35 23.44 11.96
N TRP A 931 -27.06 22.50 12.59
CA TRP A 931 -28.45 22.68 13.00
C TRP A 931 -28.48 22.86 14.53
N TYR A 932 -28.93 24.03 15.00
CA TYR A 932 -28.85 24.40 16.42
C TYR A 932 -30.01 23.82 17.23
N SER A 933 -29.72 23.01 18.25
CA SER A 933 -30.60 22.05 18.92
C SER A 933 -31.39 21.19 17.94
N ALA A 934 -31.39 19.85 18.11
CA ALA A 934 -31.95 18.93 17.13
C ALA A 934 -33.43 19.16 16.74
N LEU A 935 -34.20 19.94 17.52
CA LEU A 935 -35.59 20.31 17.24
C LEU A 935 -35.81 21.72 16.66
N SER A 936 -34.82 22.61 16.67
CA SER A 936 -35.00 23.96 16.16
C SER A 936 -34.92 24.00 14.63
N THR A 937 -35.57 24.99 14.03
CA THR A 937 -35.44 25.27 12.59
C THR A 937 -34.24 26.18 12.27
N SER A 938 -33.45 26.56 13.28
CA SER A 938 -32.28 27.42 13.13
C SER A 938 -31.10 26.61 12.59
N ARG A 939 -30.47 27.11 11.53
CA ARG A 939 -29.35 26.45 10.84
C ARG A 939 -28.36 27.47 10.33
N VAL A 940 -27.08 27.13 10.41
CA VAL A 940 -25.99 28.00 9.95
C VAL A 940 -25.08 27.22 9.02
N ALA A 941 -25.03 27.65 7.76
CA ALA A 941 -24.00 27.20 6.82
C ALA A 941 -22.65 27.81 7.22
N LEU A 942 -21.65 26.95 7.47
CA LEU A 942 -20.30 27.37 7.84
C LEU A 942 -19.45 27.63 6.60
N THR A 943 -18.21 28.07 6.81
CA THR A 943 -17.23 28.16 5.72
C THR A 943 -17.01 26.77 5.12
N LYS A 944 -17.14 26.67 3.79
CA LYS A 944 -16.82 25.45 3.03
C LYS A 944 -15.35 25.07 3.21
N MET A 945 -15.09 23.82 3.57
CA MET A 945 -13.75 23.27 3.70
C MET A 945 -13.62 22.07 2.74
N VAL A 946 -12.57 22.03 1.91
CA VAL A 946 -12.40 20.98 0.88
C VAL A 946 -12.44 19.57 1.48
N ILE A 947 -12.92 18.59 0.70
CA ILE A 947 -13.29 17.25 1.18
C ILE A 947 -12.15 16.50 1.89
N ASP A 948 -10.89 16.83 1.58
CA ASP A 948 -9.70 16.27 2.22
C ASP A 948 -9.53 16.69 3.70
N TRP A 949 -10.39 17.55 4.23
CA TRP A 949 -10.51 17.84 5.65
C TRP A 949 -11.75 17.17 6.25
N GLN A 950 -11.59 16.59 7.43
CA GLN A 950 -12.62 15.89 8.20
C GLN A 950 -12.77 16.62 9.54
N ALA A 951 -14.02 16.81 9.99
CA ALA A 951 -14.29 17.19 11.37
C ALA A 951 -14.19 15.91 12.22
N VAL A 952 -13.26 15.90 13.19
CA VAL A 952 -12.87 14.70 13.95
C VAL A 952 -12.97 14.89 15.47
N GLY A 953 -13.48 16.05 15.91
CA GLY A 953 -13.82 16.37 17.30
C GLY A 953 -14.66 17.65 17.34
N GLY A 954 -15.52 17.79 18.35
CA GLY A 954 -16.40 18.93 18.56
C GLY A 954 -16.48 19.26 20.04
N GLY A 955 -15.60 20.13 20.55
CA GLY A 955 -15.42 20.30 22.00
C GLY A 955 -14.87 21.67 22.39
N ASP A 956 -15.11 22.12 23.62
CA ASP A 956 -14.69 23.45 24.10
C ASP A 956 -13.20 23.47 24.45
N TYR A 957 -12.36 23.52 23.42
CA TYR A 957 -10.90 23.47 23.57
C TYR A 957 -10.27 24.82 23.99
N ASP A 958 -11.06 25.88 24.26
CA ASP A 958 -10.54 27.16 24.76
C ASP A 958 -11.19 27.69 26.05
N GLY A 959 -12.32 27.11 26.48
CA GLY A 959 -13.03 27.39 27.73
C GLY A 959 -13.97 28.58 27.65
N ASN A 960 -14.67 28.77 26.52
CA ASN A 960 -15.61 29.90 26.33
C ASN A 960 -17.09 29.55 26.57
N GLY A 961 -17.41 28.28 26.82
CA GLY A 961 -18.78 27.76 26.96
C GLY A 961 -19.42 27.39 25.62
N LYS A 962 -18.62 27.01 24.62
CA LYS A 962 -19.08 26.56 23.28
C LYS A 962 -18.09 25.58 22.69
N ALA A 963 -18.60 24.56 22.01
CA ALA A 963 -17.77 23.62 21.28
C ALA A 963 -17.10 24.26 20.05
N ASP A 964 -15.85 23.90 19.82
CA ASP A 964 -15.07 24.21 18.63
C ASP A 964 -14.98 22.99 17.71
N ILE A 965 -14.82 23.19 16.41
CA ILE A 965 -14.63 22.07 15.47
C ILE A 965 -13.12 21.77 15.31
N LEU A 966 -12.69 20.58 15.73
CA LEU A 966 -11.38 20.03 15.41
C LEU A 966 -11.39 19.45 13.98
N TRP A 967 -10.70 20.13 13.08
CA TRP A 967 -10.50 19.68 11.70
C TRP A 967 -9.14 18.99 11.52
N ARG A 968 -9.13 17.83 10.87
CA ARG A 968 -7.93 17.11 10.46
C ARG A 968 -7.91 16.89 8.95
N HIS A 969 -6.76 17.12 8.32
CA HIS A 969 -6.57 16.90 6.89
C HIS A 969 -6.14 15.44 6.66
N SER A 970 -6.95 14.64 5.96
CA SER A 970 -6.75 13.20 5.74
C SER A 970 -5.42 12.86 5.06
N ILE A 971 -4.99 13.68 4.09
CA ILE A 971 -3.80 13.44 3.27
C ILE A 971 -2.50 13.84 4.01
N ILE A 972 -2.50 14.94 4.75
CA ILE A 972 -1.24 15.51 5.32
C ILE A 972 -1.17 15.51 6.84
N GLY A 973 -2.23 15.16 7.58
CA GLY A 973 -2.24 15.08 9.05
C GLY A 973 -2.14 16.43 9.76
N SER A 974 -2.34 17.54 9.05
CA SER A 974 -2.47 18.87 9.63
C SER A 974 -3.78 18.98 10.41
N ASN A 975 -3.76 19.63 11.57
CA ASN A 975 -4.92 19.82 12.42
C ASN A 975 -5.16 21.33 12.65
N VAL A 976 -6.42 21.77 12.62
CA VAL A 976 -6.81 23.16 12.91
C VAL A 976 -8.12 23.16 13.70
N ILE A 977 -8.21 23.99 14.73
CA ILE A 977 -9.44 24.16 15.53
C ILE A 977 -10.14 25.43 15.06
N TRP A 978 -11.44 25.32 14.75
CA TRP A 978 -12.31 26.42 14.31
C TRP A 978 -13.23 26.83 15.46
N PRO A 979 -13.00 27.98 16.13
CA PRO A 979 -13.71 28.34 17.34
C PRO A 979 -15.20 28.60 17.08
N ALA A 980 -16.09 27.95 17.82
CA ALA A 980 -17.55 27.96 17.58
C ALA A 980 -17.93 27.77 16.08
N GLY A 981 -17.20 26.91 15.36
CA GLY A 981 -17.38 26.65 13.93
C GLY A 981 -16.90 27.76 12.97
N SER A 982 -16.26 28.81 13.48
CA SER A 982 -15.76 29.96 12.72
C SER A 982 -14.34 29.77 12.20
N THR A 983 -14.04 30.36 11.04
CA THR A 983 -12.66 30.52 10.55
C THR A 983 -11.95 31.72 11.18
N VAL A 984 -12.68 32.65 11.79
CA VAL A 984 -12.12 33.81 12.50
C VAL A 984 -11.64 33.36 13.87
N GLY A 985 -10.33 33.46 14.12
CA GLY A 985 -9.70 32.95 15.34
C GLY A 985 -9.21 31.49 15.23
N ALA A 986 -9.37 30.84 14.08
CA ALA A 986 -8.95 29.45 13.88
C ALA A 986 -7.46 29.24 14.19
N ARG A 987 -7.16 28.27 15.05
CA ARG A 987 -5.81 28.00 15.57
C ARG A 987 -5.22 26.71 14.98
N SER A 988 -4.08 26.84 14.31
CA SER A 988 -3.31 25.69 13.82
C SER A 988 -2.73 24.90 14.99
N VAL A 989 -3.04 23.61 15.07
CA VAL A 989 -2.46 22.71 16.09
C VAL A 989 -1.31 21.94 15.46
N THR A 990 -0.28 21.60 16.24
CA THR A 990 0.92 20.93 15.71
C THR A 990 0.57 19.63 14.99
N ARG A 991 1.28 19.35 13.89
CA ARG A 991 1.18 18.10 13.14
C ARG A 991 1.61 16.93 14.04
N LEU A 992 0.82 15.86 14.07
CA LEU A 992 1.25 14.59 14.68
C LEU A 992 2.27 13.89 13.77
N PRO A 993 3.09 12.95 14.30
CA PRO A 993 4.15 12.32 13.53
C PRO A 993 3.61 11.56 12.29
N GLY A 994 2.54 10.78 12.51
CA GLY A 994 1.90 9.93 11.49
C GLY A 994 0.40 10.21 11.27
N LEU A 995 -0.14 9.63 10.20
CA LEU A 995 -1.58 9.66 9.89
C LEU A 995 -2.41 8.71 10.78
N ASP A 996 -1.78 7.63 11.28
CA ASP A 996 -2.33 6.58 12.15
C ASP A 996 -2.84 7.09 13.52
N TRP A 997 -2.35 8.26 13.94
CA TRP A 997 -2.84 9.02 15.08
C TRP A 997 -4.17 9.71 14.75
N VAL A 998 -5.26 9.00 14.94
CA VAL A 998 -6.61 9.58 14.98
C VAL A 998 -6.89 10.11 16.40
N PRO A 999 -7.89 11.00 16.60
CA PRO A 999 -8.62 11.01 17.86
C PRO A 999 -9.17 9.60 18.14
N ALA A 1000 -9.54 9.27 19.37
CA ALA A 1000 -10.14 7.96 19.67
C ALA A 1000 -11.32 7.61 18.71
N SER A 1001 -11.57 6.31 18.46
CA SER A 1001 -12.42 5.86 17.34
C SER A 1001 -12.76 4.36 17.38
#